data_AF-A0AAU9XSB6-F1
#
_entry.id   AF-A0AAU9XSB6-F1
#
_cell.length_a   1.000
_cell.length_b   1.000
_cell.length_c   1.000
_cell.angle_alpha   90.00
_cell.angle_beta   90.00
_cell.angle_gamma   90.00
#
_symmetry.space_group_name_H-M   'P 1'
#
loop_
_entity.id
_entity.type
_entity.pdbx_description
1 polymer ?
#
loop_
_entity_poly.entity_id
_entity_poly.type
_entity_poly.pdbx_seq_one_letter_code
_entity_poly.pdbx_strand_id
1 'polypeptide(L)'
;MVLTRRFSVLLMLCQMFSGLIAKQCSRQVSVYGMMLQRYLFLIVETSTTFECPTACNDEERCQSFNYVVSKNICEMNNRTKEARPEDLVPDSDRYYYGRVRNRVPLGSIPELPAESCKEIKASEGEQAVSGNYWFKVNLLNYAVLVHCDMKTEGIDECSTGSYVCDMNANCTNTDDSYICACKEGYTGDGHSCQDVNECSNGNHVCHVNSNCNNTNGSHICTCKEGYTGDGQSCQDIDECSKGSHDCDVNANCANTNGSHSCTCKEGYTGKGESCRDIDECLSRSHACDVTANCTNTDGSHNCTCKEGYIGDGHSCQDVNECSDGNHVCDVNSNCNNTDGSHICTCKEGYTGDGQSCQDIDECSNGSHDCDVNANCTNLNGSHSCTCKEGYTRKGESCQDIDECSEGSHDCDVNANCTNSNGSHSCTCKEGYTGKGESCQDIDECLSDSHVCNVTANCTNTDGSHNCTCKEGYTGDGQSCQDINECSDGNHVCDVNSNCNNTEGSHICTCKEGYTGDGQSCQDIDECNNGSHDCDVNANCTNTNGSHSCTCKEGYSGKGGSCQDIDECSEDFVVKMNDCHLNASCVNTQGSYNCSCNPTYIGNGSLCEADPCYNYRNLSEANRKSSYVTPHDLMLCDHSLPEGWYRFVGAAGTKMPTTRVPAFRCGTDWSGWLAGSHPTMEDGEVLRMVCFSDRRTGCKSTIKISVQNCGSFYIYKFAPSSFCNSRYCGTD
;
A
#
# COMPACT_ATOMS: atom_id res chain seq x y z
N MET A 1 -122.31 52.38 -17.23
CA MET A 1 -123.23 51.48 -16.52
C MET A 1 -122.92 50.06 -16.97
N VAL A 2 -122.60 49.18 -16.01
CA VAL A 2 -123.21 47.82 -15.91
C VAL A 2 -122.85 46.84 -17.06
N LEU A 3 -122.27 45.66 -16.88
CA LEU A 3 -122.02 44.78 -15.74
C LEU A 3 -120.88 43.81 -16.15
N THR A 4 -119.98 43.52 -15.21
CA THR A 4 -119.22 42.26 -15.06
C THR A 4 -118.67 41.58 -16.32
N ARG A 5 -117.51 42.08 -16.78
CA ARG A 5 -116.67 41.58 -17.88
C ARG A 5 -116.13 40.16 -17.62
N ARG A 6 -116.73 39.20 -18.34
CA ARG A 6 -116.10 38.12 -19.13
C ARG A 6 -114.68 37.70 -18.73
N PHE A 7 -114.55 36.65 -17.91
CA PHE A 7 -113.28 35.91 -17.75
C PHE A 7 -113.48 34.38 -17.71
N SER A 8 -114.44 33.87 -18.47
CA SER A 8 -114.69 32.41 -18.58
C SER A 8 -114.62 31.86 -20.02
N VAL A 9 -114.11 32.64 -20.98
CA VAL A 9 -113.93 32.15 -22.37
C VAL A 9 -112.47 32.25 -22.86
N LEU A 10 -111.60 32.95 -22.13
CA LEU A 10 -110.15 32.99 -22.44
C LEU A 10 -109.35 31.82 -21.84
N LEU A 11 -109.88 31.13 -20.82
CA LEU A 11 -109.13 30.08 -20.10
C LEU A 11 -109.10 28.73 -20.82
N MET A 12 -110.05 28.42 -21.70
CA MET A 12 -110.10 27.14 -22.43
C MET A 12 -109.32 27.13 -23.75
N LEU A 13 -108.96 28.28 -24.31
CA LEU A 13 -108.13 28.36 -25.52
C LEU A 13 -106.63 28.49 -25.22
N CYS A 14 -106.26 28.87 -24.00
CA CYS A 14 -104.85 28.91 -23.62
C CYS A 14 -104.31 27.51 -23.26
N GLN A 15 -105.15 26.56 -22.85
CA GLN A 15 -104.71 25.18 -22.56
C GLN A 15 -104.40 24.34 -23.81
N MET A 16 -104.83 24.78 -25.00
CA MET A 16 -104.51 24.13 -26.28
C MET A 16 -103.39 24.84 -27.06
N PHE A 17 -102.92 26.01 -26.59
CA PHE A 17 -101.74 26.72 -27.11
C PHE A 17 -100.61 26.91 -26.07
N SER A 18 -100.81 26.54 -24.80
CA SER A 18 -99.73 26.44 -23.80
C SER A 18 -98.78 25.28 -24.08
N GLY A 19 -99.19 24.34 -24.94
CA GLY A 19 -98.29 23.36 -25.55
C GLY A 19 -97.38 23.93 -26.65
N LEU A 20 -97.59 25.18 -27.09
CA LEU A 20 -96.89 25.80 -28.22
C LEU A 20 -96.25 27.18 -27.95
N ILE A 21 -96.35 27.74 -26.74
CA ILE A 21 -95.56 28.92 -26.31
C ILE A 21 -94.94 28.72 -24.89
N ALA A 22 -94.80 27.48 -24.42
CA ALA A 22 -93.98 27.18 -23.24
C ALA A 22 -92.46 27.11 -23.55
N LYS A 23 -92.06 27.42 -24.80
CA LYS A 23 -90.72 27.17 -25.33
C LYS A 23 -89.87 28.41 -25.59
N GLN A 24 -90.23 29.60 -25.08
CA GLN A 24 -89.40 30.80 -25.37
C GLN A 24 -89.32 31.88 -24.28
N CYS A 25 -89.63 31.57 -23.01
CA CYS A 25 -89.29 32.45 -21.88
C CYS A 25 -88.90 31.62 -20.65
N SER A 26 -87.61 31.31 -20.51
CA SER A 26 -86.99 30.81 -19.27
C SER A 26 -87.03 31.91 -18.21
N ARG A 27 -88.19 32.14 -17.58
CA ARG A 27 -88.28 33.15 -16.51
C ARG A 27 -87.77 32.52 -15.21
N GLN A 28 -86.46 32.61 -14.95
CA GLN A 28 -85.89 32.24 -13.65
C GLN A 28 -86.48 33.15 -12.57
N VAL A 29 -87.00 32.54 -11.50
CA VAL A 29 -87.64 33.20 -10.36
C VAL A 29 -86.60 33.25 -9.23
N SER A 30 -86.44 34.43 -8.60
CA SER A 30 -85.62 34.57 -7.39
C SER A 30 -86.08 33.59 -6.31
N VAL A 31 -85.16 32.86 -5.70
CA VAL A 31 -85.51 31.86 -4.68
C VAL A 31 -85.27 32.49 -3.31
N TYR A 32 -86.35 32.98 -2.70
CA TYR A 32 -86.31 33.57 -1.37
C TYR A 32 -86.06 32.51 -0.30
N GLY A 33 -85.24 32.85 0.70
CA GLY A 33 -84.94 31.95 1.82
C GLY A 33 -83.88 30.90 1.49
N MET A 34 -83.12 31.09 0.40
CA MET A 34 -82.07 30.18 -0.05
C MET A 34 -80.83 30.98 -0.46
N MET A 35 -79.66 30.39 -0.28
CA MET A 35 -78.38 30.91 -0.77
C MET A 35 -77.55 29.81 -1.41
N LEU A 36 -76.71 30.18 -2.38
CA LEU A 36 -75.61 29.33 -2.81
C LEU A 36 -74.43 29.56 -1.87
N GLN A 37 -74.07 28.56 -1.06
CA GLN A 37 -73.14 28.74 0.05
C GLN A 37 -71.67 28.87 -0.38
N ARG A 38 -71.31 28.28 -1.53
CA ARG A 38 -69.94 28.23 -2.06
C ARG A 38 -69.82 29.02 -3.36
N TYR A 39 -68.58 29.24 -3.81
CA TYR A 39 -68.24 29.91 -5.07
C TYR A 39 -68.46 31.43 -5.09
N LEU A 40 -68.58 32.04 -3.90
CA LEU A 40 -68.56 33.49 -3.70
C LEU A 40 -67.18 34.04 -4.06
N PHE A 41 -67.13 35.05 -4.94
CA PHE A 41 -65.87 35.66 -5.37
C PHE A 41 -65.81 37.18 -5.19
N LEU A 42 -66.96 37.85 -5.02
CA LEU A 42 -67.03 39.30 -4.84
C LEU A 42 -68.24 39.67 -3.97
N ILE A 43 -68.07 40.62 -3.05
CA ILE A 43 -69.16 41.21 -2.27
C ILE A 43 -69.27 42.67 -2.65
N VAL A 44 -70.48 43.12 -2.99
CA VAL A 44 -70.77 44.50 -3.38
C VAL A 44 -71.79 45.08 -2.41
N GLU A 45 -71.47 46.22 -1.79
CA GLU A 45 -72.43 46.98 -1.00
C GLU A 45 -73.40 47.73 -1.91
N THR A 46 -74.69 47.68 -1.60
CA THR A 46 -75.73 48.33 -2.40
C THR A 46 -76.69 49.14 -1.55
N SER A 47 -77.24 50.17 -2.15
CA SER A 47 -78.27 50.99 -1.50
C SER A 47 -79.68 50.47 -1.78
N THR A 48 -79.86 49.70 -2.87
CA THR A 48 -81.13 49.11 -3.27
C THR A 48 -80.96 47.72 -3.90
N THR A 49 -82.00 46.88 -3.83
CA THR A 49 -82.02 45.53 -4.42
C THR A 49 -81.81 45.51 -5.95
N PHE A 50 -82.04 46.63 -6.64
CA PHE A 50 -81.92 46.73 -8.09
C PHE A 50 -80.47 46.95 -8.58
N GLU A 51 -79.54 47.23 -7.68
CA GLU A 51 -78.12 47.41 -8.02
C GLU A 51 -77.39 46.07 -8.21
N CYS A 52 -77.80 45.00 -7.51
CA CYS A 52 -77.15 43.70 -7.62
C CYS A 52 -77.19 43.08 -9.03
N PRO A 53 -78.32 43.10 -9.76
CA PRO A 53 -78.33 42.62 -11.15
C PRO A 53 -77.38 43.40 -12.05
N THR A 54 -77.21 44.71 -11.82
CA THR A 54 -76.30 45.56 -12.60
C THR A 54 -74.85 45.21 -12.28
N ALA A 55 -74.49 45.15 -11.00
CA ALA A 55 -73.14 44.77 -10.57
C ALA A 55 -72.75 43.34 -11.02
N CYS A 56 -73.70 42.40 -11.03
CA CYS A 56 -73.46 41.07 -11.58
C CYS A 56 -73.33 41.09 -13.12
N ASN A 57 -74.01 42.00 -13.82
CA ASN A 57 -73.86 42.11 -15.27
C ASN A 57 -72.53 42.73 -15.70
N ASP A 58 -71.96 43.61 -14.87
CA ASP A 58 -70.68 44.26 -15.14
C ASP A 58 -69.48 43.34 -14.88
N GLU A 59 -69.69 42.25 -14.12
CA GLU A 59 -68.66 41.26 -13.84
C GLU A 59 -68.85 39.98 -14.66
N GLU A 60 -67.93 39.69 -15.58
CA GLU A 60 -68.02 38.54 -16.49
C GLU A 60 -68.03 37.19 -15.75
N ARG A 61 -67.39 37.14 -14.57
CA ARG A 61 -67.36 35.96 -13.72
C ARG A 61 -68.68 35.70 -12.99
N CYS A 62 -69.58 36.68 -12.91
CA CYS A 62 -70.82 36.52 -12.16
C CYS A 62 -71.82 35.66 -12.93
N GLN A 63 -72.22 34.54 -12.33
CA GLN A 63 -73.23 33.61 -12.85
C GLN A 63 -74.53 33.67 -12.02
N SER A 64 -74.43 33.97 -10.74
CA SER A 64 -75.56 34.21 -9.85
C SER A 64 -75.11 35.06 -8.66
N PHE A 65 -76.03 35.51 -7.81
CA PHE A 65 -75.69 36.18 -6.57
C PHE A 65 -76.68 35.86 -5.46
N ASN A 66 -76.22 35.97 -4.22
CA ASN A 66 -77.08 35.96 -3.04
C ASN A 66 -77.26 37.41 -2.58
N TYR A 67 -78.49 37.90 -2.49
CA TYR A 67 -78.75 39.19 -1.85
C TYR A 67 -79.02 38.99 -0.37
N VAL A 68 -78.29 39.70 0.48
CA VAL A 68 -78.47 39.67 1.93
C VAL A 68 -79.36 40.84 2.35
N VAL A 69 -80.57 40.53 2.80
CA VAL A 69 -81.63 41.52 3.04
C VAL A 69 -81.29 42.43 4.21
N SER A 70 -80.78 41.87 5.31
CA SER A 70 -80.43 42.66 6.51
C SER A 70 -79.29 43.67 6.29
N LYS A 71 -78.42 43.42 5.32
CA LYS A 71 -77.18 44.20 5.11
C LYS A 71 -77.16 45.01 3.81
N ASN A 72 -78.12 44.81 2.92
CA ASN A 72 -78.14 45.39 1.57
C ASN A 72 -76.84 45.13 0.79
N ILE A 73 -76.32 43.91 0.88
CA ILE A 73 -75.12 43.50 0.12
C ILE A 73 -75.46 42.40 -0.87
N CYS A 74 -74.75 42.38 -2.00
CA CYS A 74 -74.82 41.34 -3.01
C CYS A 74 -73.55 40.49 -2.95
N GLU A 75 -73.72 39.20 -2.74
CA GLU A 75 -72.64 38.23 -2.77
C GLU A 75 -72.64 37.53 -4.14
N MET A 76 -71.68 37.88 -4.99
CA MET A 76 -71.58 37.38 -6.36
C MET A 76 -70.94 36.00 -6.40
N ASN A 77 -71.62 35.07 -7.06
CA ASN A 77 -71.19 33.69 -7.25
C ASN A 77 -70.82 33.44 -8.71
N ASN A 78 -69.74 32.71 -8.92
CA ASN A 78 -69.30 32.30 -10.26
C ASN A 78 -69.90 30.94 -10.70
N ARG A 79 -70.95 30.49 -10.00
CA ARG A 79 -71.74 29.29 -10.30
C ARG A 79 -73.23 29.56 -10.27
N THR A 80 -74.01 28.66 -10.86
CA THR A 80 -75.47 28.64 -10.73
C THR A 80 -75.92 27.45 -9.87
N LYS A 81 -77.16 27.49 -9.38
CA LYS A 81 -77.74 26.37 -8.62
C LYS A 81 -77.89 25.09 -9.46
N GLU A 82 -77.96 25.21 -10.78
CA GLU A 82 -78.03 24.06 -11.67
C GLU A 82 -76.66 23.39 -11.83
N ALA A 83 -75.58 24.18 -11.82
CA ALA A 83 -74.21 23.67 -11.81
C ALA A 83 -73.85 22.97 -10.49
N ARG A 84 -74.33 23.52 -9.36
CA ARG A 84 -74.02 23.07 -7.98
C ARG A 84 -75.28 22.98 -7.11
N PRO A 85 -76.20 22.06 -7.41
CA PRO A 85 -77.43 21.90 -6.64
C PRO A 85 -77.17 21.53 -5.18
N GLU A 86 -76.06 20.84 -4.90
CA GLU A 86 -75.64 20.43 -3.56
C GLU A 86 -75.32 21.61 -2.62
N ASP A 87 -74.93 22.76 -3.17
CA ASP A 87 -74.52 23.95 -2.40
C ASP A 87 -75.65 24.98 -2.22
N LEU A 88 -76.85 24.72 -2.75
CA LEU A 88 -78.01 25.58 -2.56
C LEU A 88 -78.72 25.24 -1.24
N VAL A 89 -78.43 26.02 -0.21
CA VAL A 89 -78.89 25.77 1.17
C VAL A 89 -79.93 26.80 1.63
N PRO A 90 -80.83 26.46 2.57
CA PRO A 90 -81.78 27.41 3.15
C PRO A 90 -81.09 28.48 4.00
N ASP A 91 -81.44 29.75 3.79
CA ASP A 91 -81.03 30.89 4.61
C ASP A 91 -82.11 31.98 4.56
N SER A 92 -82.76 32.25 5.69
CA SER A 92 -83.92 33.13 5.74
C SER A 92 -83.62 34.62 5.54
N ASP A 93 -82.37 35.06 5.63
CA ASP A 93 -81.94 36.45 5.42
C ASP A 93 -81.46 36.70 3.97
N ARG A 94 -81.49 35.66 3.14
CA ARG A 94 -80.92 35.71 1.79
C ARG A 94 -81.94 35.30 0.73
N TYR A 95 -81.79 35.85 -0.45
CA TYR A 95 -82.42 35.27 -1.63
C TYR A 95 -81.40 35.08 -2.75
N TYR A 96 -81.50 33.93 -3.40
CA TYR A 96 -80.68 33.55 -4.54
C TYR A 96 -81.26 34.10 -5.85
N TYR A 97 -80.38 34.62 -6.71
CA TYR A 97 -80.73 35.11 -8.03
C TYR A 97 -79.74 34.65 -9.10
N GLY A 98 -80.22 33.95 -10.12
CA GLY A 98 -79.42 33.54 -11.29
C GLY A 98 -79.31 34.66 -12.33
N ARG A 99 -78.12 34.88 -12.88
CA ARG A 99 -77.91 35.86 -13.96
C ARG A 99 -78.48 35.32 -15.28
N VAL A 100 -79.23 36.16 -15.97
CA VAL A 100 -79.92 35.78 -17.23
C VAL A 100 -79.39 36.54 -18.45
N ARG A 101 -78.95 37.79 -18.28
CA ARG A 101 -78.47 38.62 -19.39
C ARG A 101 -76.95 38.61 -19.46
N ASN A 102 -76.42 38.53 -20.69
CA ASN A 102 -74.99 38.55 -20.98
C ASN A 102 -74.18 37.55 -20.13
N ARG A 103 -74.78 36.41 -19.80
CA ARG A 103 -74.14 35.37 -19.00
C ARG A 103 -73.07 34.70 -19.86
N VAL A 104 -71.83 34.69 -19.37
CA VAL A 104 -70.72 33.98 -20.01
C VAL A 104 -70.89 32.47 -19.73
N PRO A 105 -70.88 31.59 -20.75
CA PRO A 105 -71.05 30.15 -20.52
C PRO A 105 -69.97 29.59 -19.60
N LEU A 106 -70.35 28.69 -18.70
CA LEU A 106 -69.43 28.05 -17.76
C LEU A 106 -68.30 27.30 -18.50
N GLY A 107 -67.04 27.58 -18.15
CA GLY A 107 -65.87 27.01 -18.81
C GLY A 107 -65.50 27.66 -20.14
N SER A 108 -66.16 28.73 -20.59
CA SER A 108 -65.79 29.39 -21.87
C SER A 108 -64.59 30.34 -21.77
N ILE A 109 -64.28 30.83 -20.57
CA ILE A 109 -63.12 31.69 -20.28
C ILE A 109 -62.29 31.12 -19.12
N PRO A 110 -60.98 31.36 -19.06
CA PRO A 110 -60.12 30.80 -18.01
C PRO A 110 -60.43 31.32 -16.61
N GLU A 111 -61.05 32.50 -16.49
CA GLU A 111 -61.48 33.12 -15.24
C GLU A 111 -62.78 32.51 -14.68
N LEU A 112 -63.48 31.72 -15.50
CA LEU A 112 -64.72 31.02 -15.16
C LEU A 112 -64.61 29.52 -15.49
N PRO A 113 -63.60 28.80 -14.96
CA PRO A 113 -63.34 27.42 -15.33
C PRO A 113 -64.41 26.51 -14.74
N ALA A 114 -64.76 25.43 -15.43
CA ALA A 114 -65.59 24.36 -14.89
C ALA A 114 -64.73 23.34 -14.11
N GLU A 115 -65.35 22.48 -13.31
CA GLU A 115 -64.67 21.35 -12.66
C GLU A 115 -65.00 20.02 -13.36
N SER A 116 -66.08 19.94 -14.14
CA SER A 116 -66.38 18.74 -14.95
C SER A 116 -67.29 19.05 -16.14
N CYS A 117 -67.22 18.22 -17.18
CA CYS A 117 -68.12 18.27 -18.34
C CYS A 117 -69.59 18.28 -17.93
N LYS A 118 -69.90 17.45 -16.92
CA LYS A 118 -71.23 17.36 -16.32
C LYS A 118 -71.69 18.66 -15.68
N GLU A 119 -70.78 19.41 -15.04
CA GLU A 119 -71.09 20.73 -14.46
C GLU A 119 -71.46 21.76 -15.53
N ILE A 120 -70.74 21.78 -16.66
CA ILE A 120 -71.05 22.65 -17.80
C ILE A 120 -72.43 22.30 -18.36
N LYS A 121 -72.67 21.01 -18.62
CA LYS A 121 -73.96 20.55 -19.14
C LYS A 121 -75.11 20.85 -18.18
N ALA A 122 -74.89 20.73 -16.87
CA ALA A 122 -75.88 21.07 -15.87
C ALA A 122 -76.15 22.59 -15.81
N SER A 123 -75.14 23.44 -15.99
CA SER A 123 -75.29 24.91 -15.98
C SER A 123 -75.91 25.46 -17.26
N GLU A 124 -75.47 24.98 -18.44
CA GLU A 124 -75.84 25.50 -19.76
C GLU A 124 -77.00 24.73 -20.41
N GLY A 125 -77.33 23.53 -19.92
CA GLY A 125 -78.44 22.70 -20.41
C GLY A 125 -78.27 22.30 -21.88
N GLU A 126 -79.35 22.42 -22.67
CA GLU A 126 -79.34 22.09 -24.11
C GLU A 126 -78.38 22.95 -24.95
N GLN A 127 -77.83 24.03 -24.39
CA GLN A 127 -76.87 24.91 -25.08
C GLN A 127 -75.41 24.42 -24.97
N ALA A 128 -75.14 23.43 -24.12
CA ALA A 128 -73.81 22.83 -24.01
C ALA A 128 -73.50 22.01 -25.28
N VAL A 129 -72.43 22.38 -25.98
CA VAL A 129 -71.96 21.67 -27.18
C VAL A 129 -70.59 21.02 -26.93
N SER A 130 -70.32 19.89 -27.57
CA SER A 130 -68.99 19.26 -27.49
C SER A 130 -67.94 20.21 -28.05
N GLY A 131 -66.85 20.42 -27.31
CA GLY A 131 -65.92 21.50 -27.59
C GLY A 131 -64.87 21.67 -26.50
N ASN A 132 -63.99 22.65 -26.68
CA ASN A 132 -62.92 22.93 -25.72
C ASN A 132 -63.38 23.93 -24.66
N TYR A 133 -63.29 23.55 -23.39
CA TYR A 133 -63.67 24.38 -22.24
C TYR A 133 -62.53 24.45 -21.22
N TRP A 134 -62.46 25.54 -20.48
CA TRP A 134 -61.51 25.76 -19.40
C TRP A 134 -61.93 25.02 -18.14
N PHE A 135 -61.04 24.20 -17.59
CA PHE A 135 -61.24 23.44 -16.36
C PHE A 135 -60.24 23.82 -15.26
N LYS A 136 -60.67 23.70 -14.01
CA LYS A 136 -59.83 23.97 -12.83
C LYS A 136 -59.08 22.70 -12.41
N VAL A 137 -57.75 22.75 -12.39
CA VAL A 137 -56.88 21.63 -11.96
C VAL A 137 -56.20 21.99 -10.63
N ASN A 138 -56.26 21.09 -9.65
CA ASN A 138 -55.96 21.37 -8.24
C ASN A 138 -54.48 21.71 -7.95
N LEU A 139 -54.32 22.66 -7.01
CA LEU A 139 -53.13 23.16 -6.27
C LEU A 139 -52.39 24.41 -6.77
N LEU A 140 -52.57 24.89 -8.01
CA LEU A 140 -51.88 26.12 -8.49
C LEU A 140 -52.82 27.18 -9.11
N ASN A 141 -54.13 26.98 -9.04
CA ASN A 141 -55.16 27.96 -9.44
C ASN A 141 -55.10 28.44 -10.91
N TYR A 142 -54.50 27.67 -11.82
CA TYR A 142 -54.56 27.93 -13.27
C TYR A 142 -55.66 27.09 -13.94
N ALA A 143 -56.31 27.65 -14.96
CA ALA A 143 -57.28 26.95 -15.78
C ALA A 143 -56.62 26.37 -17.04
N VAL A 144 -57.02 25.18 -17.46
CA VAL A 144 -56.55 24.53 -18.70
C VAL A 144 -57.69 24.25 -19.65
N LEU A 145 -57.44 24.43 -20.94
CA LEU A 145 -58.43 24.20 -21.99
C LEU A 145 -58.46 22.71 -22.34
N VAL A 146 -59.60 22.05 -22.12
CA VAL A 146 -59.80 20.60 -22.29
C VAL A 146 -61.01 20.35 -23.17
N HIS A 147 -60.91 19.40 -24.11
CA HIS A 147 -62.04 18.99 -24.94
C HIS A 147 -63.03 18.16 -24.11
N CYS A 148 -64.30 18.51 -24.21
CA CYS A 148 -65.37 17.90 -23.47
C CYS A 148 -66.45 17.45 -24.46
N ASP A 149 -66.78 16.15 -24.49
CA ASP A 149 -67.88 15.65 -25.31
C ASP A 149 -69.18 15.66 -24.51
N MET A 150 -70.10 16.56 -24.87
CA MET A 150 -71.38 16.71 -24.17
C MET A 150 -72.35 15.54 -24.40
N LYS A 151 -72.07 14.64 -25.35
CA LYS A 151 -72.87 13.43 -25.57
C LYS A 151 -72.57 12.34 -24.55
N THR A 152 -71.29 12.07 -24.33
CA THR A 152 -70.83 11.07 -23.36
C THR A 152 -70.65 11.66 -21.96
N GLU A 153 -70.63 12.99 -21.82
CA GLU A 153 -70.32 13.73 -20.59
C GLU A 153 -68.91 13.40 -20.03
N GLY A 154 -68.11 12.70 -20.82
CA GLY A 154 -66.74 12.31 -20.54
C GLY A 154 -65.74 13.24 -21.24
N ILE A 155 -64.54 13.30 -20.67
CA ILE A 155 -63.39 13.91 -21.31
C ILE A 155 -62.72 12.78 -22.11
N ASP A 156 -62.21 13.06 -23.31
CA ASP A 156 -61.28 12.11 -23.93
C ASP A 156 -59.93 12.32 -23.25
N GLU A 157 -59.66 11.53 -22.20
CA GLU A 157 -58.46 11.72 -21.40
C GLU A 157 -57.21 11.56 -22.28
N CYS A 158 -57.21 10.64 -23.24
CA CYS A 158 -56.10 10.37 -24.14
C CYS A 158 -55.79 11.52 -25.12
N SER A 159 -56.82 12.18 -25.67
CA SER A 159 -56.65 13.32 -26.58
C SER A 159 -56.32 14.64 -25.87
N THR A 160 -56.56 14.72 -24.56
CA THR A 160 -56.36 15.93 -23.75
C THR A 160 -55.06 15.91 -22.95
N GLY A 161 -54.36 14.77 -22.90
CA GLY A 161 -53.16 14.59 -22.07
C GLY A 161 -53.48 14.48 -20.57
N SER A 162 -54.76 14.40 -20.20
CA SER A 162 -55.23 14.30 -18.80
C SER A 162 -55.33 12.83 -18.34
N TYR A 163 -54.41 11.99 -18.82
CA TYR A 163 -54.29 10.58 -18.49
C TYR A 163 -52.91 10.34 -17.86
N VAL A 164 -52.83 9.44 -16.88
CA VAL A 164 -51.56 9.00 -16.29
C VAL A 164 -51.32 7.58 -16.76
N CYS A 165 -51.03 7.41 -18.05
CA CYS A 165 -50.44 6.17 -18.54
C CYS A 165 -48.93 6.27 -18.43
N ASP A 166 -48.29 5.10 -18.33
CA ASP A 166 -46.84 5.05 -18.54
C ASP A 166 -46.49 5.65 -19.92
N MET A 167 -45.34 6.30 -20.05
CA MET A 167 -44.90 6.85 -21.35
C MET A 167 -44.82 5.76 -22.44
N ASN A 168 -44.64 4.50 -22.02
CA ASN A 168 -44.57 3.33 -22.88
C ASN A 168 -45.90 2.56 -22.97
N ALA A 169 -47.01 3.17 -22.56
CA ALA A 169 -48.37 2.68 -22.81
C ALA A 169 -49.10 3.52 -23.86
N ASN A 170 -49.97 2.86 -24.60
CA ASN A 170 -51.00 3.51 -25.39
C ASN A 170 -52.24 3.68 -24.52
N CYS A 171 -52.72 4.93 -24.45
CA CYS A 171 -53.98 5.26 -23.86
C CYS A 171 -55.09 4.97 -24.87
N THR A 172 -56.05 4.13 -24.51
CA THR A 172 -57.29 3.95 -25.28
C THR A 172 -58.46 4.42 -24.44
N ASN A 173 -59.21 5.38 -24.97
CA ASN A 173 -60.35 5.95 -24.28
C ASN A 173 -61.51 4.95 -24.23
N THR A 174 -62.19 4.87 -23.09
CA THR A 174 -63.38 4.05 -22.87
C THR A 174 -64.53 4.93 -22.39
N ASP A 175 -65.77 4.42 -22.39
CA ASP A 175 -66.95 5.26 -22.14
C ASP A 175 -67.01 5.86 -20.71
N ASP A 176 -66.29 5.28 -19.74
CA ASP A 176 -66.28 5.70 -18.33
C ASP A 176 -64.90 6.16 -17.80
N SER A 177 -63.82 6.05 -18.60
CA SER A 177 -62.42 6.38 -18.24
C SER A 177 -61.51 6.14 -19.47
N TYR A 178 -60.20 6.14 -19.31
CA TYR A 178 -59.25 5.52 -20.22
C TYR A 178 -58.70 4.22 -19.64
N ILE A 179 -58.27 3.30 -20.51
CA ILE A 179 -57.40 2.19 -20.13
C ILE A 179 -56.03 2.43 -20.76
N CYS A 180 -54.99 2.18 -19.99
CA CYS A 180 -53.64 2.14 -20.48
C CYS A 180 -53.31 0.71 -20.85
N ALA A 181 -52.85 0.48 -22.07
CA ALA A 181 -52.26 -0.79 -22.47
C ALA A 181 -50.80 -0.52 -22.80
N CYS A 182 -49.89 -1.30 -22.22
CA CYS A 182 -48.49 -1.19 -22.58
C CYS A 182 -48.32 -1.36 -24.11
N LYS A 183 -47.47 -0.53 -24.70
CA LYS A 183 -47.11 -0.64 -26.13
C LYS A 183 -46.48 -2.02 -26.36
N GLU A 184 -46.56 -2.49 -27.60
CA GLU A 184 -45.88 -3.73 -27.99
C GLU A 184 -44.39 -3.66 -27.59
N GLY A 185 -43.86 -4.72 -26.96
CA GLY A 185 -42.53 -4.72 -26.35
C GLY A 185 -42.47 -4.30 -24.88
N TYR A 186 -43.59 -3.97 -24.23
CA TYR A 186 -43.67 -3.66 -22.79
C TYR A 186 -44.68 -4.53 -22.03
N THR A 187 -44.40 -4.88 -20.77
CA THR A 187 -45.33 -5.60 -19.87
C THR A 187 -45.68 -4.75 -18.66
N GLY A 188 -46.89 -4.95 -18.15
CA GLY A 188 -47.38 -4.24 -16.97
C GLY A 188 -48.88 -4.04 -17.03
N ASP A 189 -49.38 -3.21 -16.14
CA ASP A 189 -50.80 -2.86 -16.01
C ASP A 189 -51.21 -1.64 -16.86
N GLY A 190 -50.30 -1.14 -17.71
CA GLY A 190 -50.51 0.06 -18.53
C GLY A 190 -50.17 1.38 -17.82
N HIS A 191 -50.19 1.42 -16.50
CA HIS A 191 -49.81 2.59 -15.71
C HIS A 191 -48.35 2.56 -15.28
N SER A 192 -47.79 1.35 -15.16
CA SER A 192 -46.36 1.10 -15.00
C SER A 192 -45.94 0.07 -16.04
N CYS A 193 -45.43 0.53 -17.16
CA CYS A 193 -44.99 -0.32 -18.25
C CYS A 193 -43.48 -0.48 -18.19
N GLN A 194 -43.08 -1.69 -17.82
CA GLN A 194 -41.69 -2.08 -17.85
C GLN A 194 -41.39 -2.73 -19.18
N ASP A 195 -40.26 -2.35 -19.73
CA ASP A 195 -39.73 -2.93 -20.95
C ASP A 195 -39.71 -4.46 -20.83
N VAL A 196 -40.33 -5.15 -21.79
CA VAL A 196 -40.22 -6.61 -21.83
C VAL A 196 -38.80 -6.88 -22.21
N ASN A 197 -38.01 -7.43 -21.28
CA ASN A 197 -36.71 -7.92 -21.67
C ASN A 197 -36.88 -9.19 -22.49
N GLU A 198 -37.02 -9.05 -23.82
CA GLU A 198 -37.29 -10.21 -24.68
C GLU A 198 -36.13 -11.21 -24.62
N CYS A 199 -34.92 -10.74 -24.34
CA CYS A 199 -33.71 -11.54 -24.16
C CYS A 199 -33.74 -12.40 -22.90
N SER A 200 -34.40 -11.95 -21.83
CA SER A 200 -34.54 -12.70 -20.57
C SER A 200 -35.75 -13.63 -20.58
N ASN A 201 -36.80 -13.27 -21.30
CA ASN A 201 -38.04 -14.04 -21.41
C ASN A 201 -38.01 -15.10 -22.53
N GLY A 202 -36.98 -15.09 -23.39
CA GLY A 202 -36.78 -16.09 -24.45
C GLY A 202 -37.72 -15.95 -25.65
N ASN A 203 -38.44 -14.83 -25.77
CA ASN A 203 -39.47 -14.60 -26.79
C ASN A 203 -38.98 -13.65 -27.90
N HIS A 204 -37.77 -13.89 -28.40
CA HIS A 204 -37.12 -13.09 -29.43
C HIS A 204 -36.71 -13.96 -30.63
N VAL A 205 -36.78 -13.42 -31.84
CA VAL A 205 -36.33 -14.11 -33.08
C VAL A 205 -34.91 -13.65 -33.44
N CYS A 206 -34.05 -13.59 -32.43
CA CYS A 206 -32.63 -13.32 -32.68
C CYS A 206 -31.94 -14.61 -33.10
N HIS A 207 -30.97 -14.48 -34.01
CA HIS A 207 -30.15 -15.63 -34.38
C HIS A 207 -29.43 -16.18 -33.14
N VAL A 208 -29.21 -17.49 -33.05
CA VAL A 208 -28.47 -18.10 -31.92
C VAL A 208 -27.08 -17.47 -31.69
N ASN A 209 -26.47 -16.99 -32.78
CA ASN A 209 -25.17 -16.31 -32.81
C ASN A 209 -25.27 -14.78 -32.77
N SER A 210 -26.34 -14.25 -32.19
CA SER A 210 -26.51 -12.81 -31.94
C SER A 210 -26.74 -12.55 -30.46
N ASN A 211 -26.26 -11.41 -29.99
CA ASN A 211 -26.61 -10.87 -28.70
C ASN A 211 -27.93 -10.14 -28.87
N CYS A 212 -28.94 -10.67 -28.21
CA CYS A 212 -30.16 -9.93 -27.98
C CYS A 212 -29.82 -8.83 -26.97
N ASN A 213 -29.82 -7.59 -27.44
CA ASN A 213 -29.72 -6.44 -26.58
C ASN A 213 -31.11 -5.85 -26.44
N ASN A 214 -31.63 -5.98 -25.23
CA ASN A 214 -32.92 -5.43 -24.89
C ASN A 214 -32.86 -3.90 -25.00
N THR A 215 -33.71 -3.34 -25.83
CA THR A 215 -33.82 -1.90 -26.02
C THR A 215 -35.17 -1.45 -25.50
N ASN A 216 -35.30 -0.19 -25.14
CA ASN A 216 -36.57 0.26 -24.57
C ASN A 216 -37.70 0.12 -25.64
N GLY A 217 -38.57 -0.89 -25.49
CA GLY A 217 -39.75 -1.21 -26.28
C GLY A 217 -39.57 -2.24 -27.38
N SER A 218 -38.39 -2.83 -27.48
CA SER A 218 -38.10 -3.90 -28.44
C SER A 218 -36.75 -4.50 -28.10
N HIS A 219 -36.24 -5.40 -28.94
CA HIS A 219 -34.88 -5.86 -28.84
C HIS A 219 -34.18 -5.67 -30.19
N ILE A 220 -32.93 -5.22 -30.13
CA ILE A 220 -32.06 -5.29 -31.28
C ILE A 220 -31.21 -6.54 -31.12
N CYS A 221 -31.31 -7.41 -32.11
CA CYS A 221 -30.36 -8.48 -32.27
C CYS A 221 -29.13 -7.87 -32.95
N THR A 222 -27.99 -7.87 -32.28
CA THR A 222 -26.70 -7.59 -32.92
C THR A 222 -25.96 -8.89 -33.02
N CYS A 223 -25.45 -9.24 -34.19
CA CYS A 223 -24.58 -10.42 -34.30
C CYS A 223 -23.48 -10.35 -33.24
N LYS A 224 -23.19 -11.50 -32.60
CA LYS A 224 -22.10 -11.59 -31.64
C LYS A 224 -20.80 -11.20 -32.35
N GLU A 225 -19.82 -10.75 -31.58
CA GLU A 225 -18.47 -10.53 -32.11
C GLU A 225 -18.01 -11.79 -32.88
N GLY A 226 -17.40 -11.62 -34.06
CA GLY A 226 -17.08 -12.70 -35.00
C GLY A 226 -18.22 -13.14 -35.94
N TYR A 227 -19.38 -12.47 -35.93
CA TYR A 227 -20.48 -12.74 -36.86
C TYR A 227 -20.97 -11.49 -37.58
N THR A 228 -21.39 -11.62 -38.84
CA THR A 228 -21.90 -10.54 -39.70
C THR A 228 -23.31 -10.85 -40.19
N GLY A 229 -24.13 -9.83 -40.35
CA GLY A 229 -25.52 -9.97 -40.77
C GLY A 229 -26.42 -8.90 -40.17
N ASP A 230 -27.73 -9.12 -40.25
CA ASP A 230 -28.76 -8.18 -39.78
C ASP A 230 -29.21 -8.44 -38.33
N GLY A 231 -28.58 -9.39 -37.63
CA GLY A 231 -28.91 -9.75 -36.25
C GLY A 231 -29.94 -10.88 -36.12
N GLN A 232 -30.83 -11.04 -37.09
CA GLN A 232 -31.79 -12.15 -37.13
C GLN A 232 -31.24 -13.33 -37.96
N SER A 233 -30.40 -13.02 -38.95
CA SER A 233 -29.55 -13.97 -39.64
C SER A 233 -28.10 -13.55 -39.50
N CYS A 234 -27.36 -14.25 -38.63
CA CYS A 234 -25.95 -14.00 -38.41
C CYS A 234 -25.14 -15.13 -39.01
N GLN A 235 -24.34 -14.78 -40.00
CA GLN A 235 -23.36 -15.66 -40.60
C GLN A 235 -22.02 -15.41 -39.97
N ASP A 236 -21.28 -16.49 -39.81
CA ASP A 236 -19.93 -16.47 -39.30
C ASP A 236 -19.05 -15.55 -40.15
N ILE A 237 -18.31 -14.64 -39.51
CA ILE A 237 -17.28 -13.88 -40.22
C ILE A 237 -16.12 -14.84 -40.34
N ASP A 238 -15.78 -15.24 -41.55
CA ASP A 238 -14.51 -15.93 -41.74
C ASP A 238 -13.35 -14.92 -41.61
N GLU A 239 -12.85 -14.73 -40.39
CA GLU A 239 -11.77 -13.77 -40.11
C GLU A 239 -10.48 -14.16 -40.85
N CYS A 240 -10.29 -15.45 -41.13
CA CYS A 240 -9.16 -15.99 -41.89
C CYS A 240 -9.24 -15.58 -43.37
N SER A 241 -10.41 -15.68 -43.98
CA SER A 241 -10.63 -15.26 -45.38
C SER A 241 -10.64 -13.74 -45.56
N LYS A 242 -11.05 -12.98 -44.53
CA LYS A 242 -11.05 -11.51 -44.56
C LYS A 242 -9.71 -10.89 -44.14
N GLY A 243 -8.81 -11.66 -43.52
CA GLY A 243 -7.51 -11.19 -43.02
C GLY A 243 -7.62 -10.24 -41.83
N SER A 244 -8.69 -10.37 -41.03
CA SER A 244 -8.95 -9.54 -39.84
C SER A 244 -8.65 -10.25 -38.52
N HIS A 245 -7.80 -11.29 -38.56
CA HIS A 245 -7.36 -12.07 -37.40
C HIS A 245 -6.02 -11.54 -36.86
N ASP A 246 -5.75 -11.84 -35.60
CA ASP A 246 -4.52 -11.51 -34.87
C ASP A 246 -3.56 -12.71 -34.74
N CYS A 247 -3.86 -13.83 -35.41
CA CYS A 247 -2.95 -14.97 -35.46
C CYS A 247 -1.56 -14.53 -35.90
N ASP A 248 -0.55 -15.09 -35.23
CA ASP A 248 0.84 -14.93 -35.61
C ASP A 248 1.04 -15.29 -37.08
N VAL A 249 2.00 -14.64 -37.77
CA VAL A 249 2.34 -14.98 -39.16
C VAL A 249 2.70 -16.46 -39.31
N ASN A 250 3.23 -17.06 -38.24
CA ASN A 250 3.60 -18.47 -38.15
C ASN A 250 2.50 -19.36 -37.55
N ALA A 251 1.25 -18.90 -37.52
CA ALA A 251 0.07 -19.68 -37.17
C ALA A 251 -0.88 -19.84 -38.36
N ASN A 252 -1.58 -20.98 -38.39
CA ASN A 252 -2.72 -21.18 -39.25
C ASN A 252 -3.95 -20.63 -38.54
N CYS A 253 -4.62 -19.72 -39.23
CA CYS A 253 -5.95 -19.28 -38.85
C CYS A 253 -6.94 -20.33 -39.34
N ALA A 254 -7.64 -20.97 -38.41
CA ALA A 254 -8.79 -21.81 -38.73
C ALA A 254 -10.04 -21.06 -38.28
N ASN A 255 -10.90 -20.73 -39.23
CA ASN A 255 -12.16 -20.10 -38.91
C ASN A 255 -13.01 -21.07 -38.08
N THR A 256 -13.44 -20.63 -36.91
CA THR A 256 -14.37 -21.37 -36.06
C THR A 256 -15.66 -20.57 -35.96
N ASN A 257 -16.75 -21.22 -35.57
CA ASN A 257 -18.03 -20.54 -35.57
C ASN A 257 -18.01 -19.42 -34.49
N GLY A 258 -17.86 -18.18 -34.93
CA GLY A 258 -17.90 -16.94 -34.15
C GLY A 258 -16.58 -16.34 -33.77
N SER A 259 -15.49 -16.88 -34.28
CA SER A 259 -14.13 -16.46 -33.99
C SER A 259 -13.20 -17.27 -34.86
N HIS A 260 -11.99 -16.81 -35.06
CA HIS A 260 -10.93 -17.69 -35.54
C HIS A 260 -10.22 -18.38 -34.37
N SER A 261 -9.65 -19.55 -34.64
CA SER A 261 -8.67 -20.20 -33.77
C SER A 261 -7.32 -20.12 -34.45
N CYS A 262 -6.32 -19.62 -33.74
CA CYS A 262 -4.95 -19.64 -34.19
C CYS A 262 -4.29 -20.90 -33.67
N THR A 263 -3.83 -21.76 -34.55
CA THR A 263 -2.95 -22.86 -34.18
C THR A 263 -1.60 -22.60 -34.81
N CYS A 264 -0.53 -22.64 -34.01
CA CYS A 264 0.81 -22.50 -34.57
C CYS A 264 0.99 -23.52 -35.69
N LYS A 265 1.61 -23.08 -36.80
CA LYS A 265 1.96 -23.97 -37.90
C LYS A 265 2.85 -25.08 -37.36
N GLU A 266 2.84 -26.21 -38.06
CA GLU A 266 3.73 -27.33 -37.73
C GLU A 266 5.19 -26.81 -37.68
N GLY A 267 5.94 -27.23 -36.65
CA GLY A 267 7.28 -26.69 -36.33
C GLY A 267 7.30 -25.48 -35.40
N TYR A 268 6.15 -24.92 -35.01
CA TYR A 268 6.07 -23.82 -34.05
C TYR A 268 5.27 -24.20 -32.79
N THR A 269 5.65 -23.64 -31.64
CA THR A 269 4.97 -23.83 -30.36
C THR A 269 4.52 -22.51 -29.76
N GLY A 270 3.41 -22.53 -29.05
CA GLY A 270 2.85 -21.31 -28.47
C GLY A 270 1.33 -21.39 -28.39
N LYS A 271 0.72 -20.22 -28.30
CA LYS A 271 -0.75 -20.08 -28.15
C LYS A 271 -1.47 -19.73 -29.46
N GLY A 272 -0.77 -19.69 -30.60
CA GLY A 272 -1.35 -19.34 -31.90
C GLY A 272 -1.30 -17.85 -32.23
N GLU A 273 -1.60 -16.98 -31.27
CA GLU A 273 -1.44 -15.51 -31.40
C GLU A 273 0.02 -15.08 -31.28
N SER A 274 0.82 -15.90 -30.61
CA SER A 274 2.28 -15.77 -30.54
C SER A 274 2.86 -17.17 -30.66
N CYS A 275 3.55 -17.39 -31.77
CA CYS A 275 4.18 -18.66 -32.11
C CYS A 275 5.68 -18.44 -32.16
N ARG A 276 6.39 -19.22 -31.36
CA ARG A 276 7.85 -19.29 -31.43
C ARG A 276 8.23 -20.59 -32.10
N ASP A 277 9.27 -20.52 -32.89
CA ASP A 277 9.85 -21.67 -33.53
C ASP A 277 10.22 -22.76 -32.50
N ILE A 278 9.90 -24.02 -32.82
CA ILE A 278 10.36 -25.17 -32.03
C ILE A 278 11.75 -25.48 -32.52
N ASP A 279 12.76 -25.25 -31.69
CA ASP A 279 14.08 -25.75 -32.00
C ASP A 279 14.09 -27.28 -31.88
N GLU A 280 13.89 -27.97 -33.00
CA GLU A 280 13.83 -29.44 -33.01
C GLU A 280 15.19 -30.06 -32.66
N CYS A 281 16.28 -29.34 -32.92
CA CYS A 281 17.64 -29.77 -32.58
C CYS A 281 17.91 -29.73 -31.07
N LEU A 282 17.38 -28.73 -30.36
CA LEU A 282 17.48 -28.66 -28.90
C LEU A 282 16.47 -29.58 -28.20
N SER A 283 15.26 -29.69 -28.74
CA SER A 283 14.19 -30.54 -28.17
C SER A 283 14.33 -32.02 -28.52
N ARG A 284 15.26 -32.38 -29.44
CA ARG A 284 15.55 -33.74 -29.93
C ARG A 284 14.34 -34.44 -30.55
N SER A 285 13.40 -33.69 -31.11
CA SER A 285 12.21 -34.24 -31.77
C SER A 285 12.36 -34.42 -33.28
N HIS A 286 13.56 -34.20 -33.84
CA HIS A 286 13.86 -34.38 -35.26
C HIS A 286 14.10 -35.85 -35.65
N ALA A 287 13.85 -36.18 -36.92
CA ALA A 287 14.17 -37.48 -37.52
C ALA A 287 15.44 -37.44 -38.38
N CYS A 288 16.36 -36.49 -38.16
CA CYS A 288 17.67 -36.51 -38.81
C CYS A 288 18.40 -37.82 -38.52
N ASP A 289 19.12 -38.34 -39.51
CA ASP A 289 20.02 -39.47 -39.32
C ASP A 289 21.03 -39.13 -38.20
N VAL A 290 21.49 -40.13 -37.43
CA VAL A 290 22.50 -39.93 -36.38
C VAL A 290 23.81 -39.32 -36.93
N THR A 291 24.08 -39.55 -38.21
CA THR A 291 25.22 -39.01 -38.96
C THR A 291 24.91 -37.71 -39.70
N ALA A 292 23.74 -37.11 -39.50
CA ALA A 292 23.41 -35.77 -39.99
C ALA A 292 23.50 -34.72 -38.88
N ASN A 293 23.84 -33.49 -39.26
CA ASN A 293 23.70 -32.31 -38.43
C ASN A 293 22.30 -31.75 -38.60
N CYS A 294 21.59 -31.61 -37.49
CA CYS A 294 20.34 -30.86 -37.43
C CYS A 294 20.70 -29.37 -37.32
N THR A 295 20.18 -28.57 -38.24
CA THR A 295 20.18 -27.11 -38.11
C THR A 295 18.76 -26.64 -38.02
N ASN A 296 18.43 -25.97 -36.91
CA ASN A 296 17.11 -25.42 -36.71
C ASN A 296 16.88 -24.26 -37.67
N THR A 297 15.70 -24.21 -38.26
CA THR A 297 15.27 -23.17 -39.20
C THR A 297 13.91 -22.65 -38.75
N ASP A 298 13.55 -21.41 -39.11
CA ASP A 298 12.27 -20.86 -38.65
C ASP A 298 11.09 -21.70 -39.20
N GLY A 299 10.50 -22.52 -38.33
CA GLY A 299 9.36 -23.41 -38.58
C GLY A 299 9.66 -24.84 -38.93
N SER A 300 10.92 -25.26 -38.91
CA SER A 300 11.33 -26.62 -39.19
C SER A 300 12.81 -26.81 -38.86
N HIS A 301 13.37 -27.96 -39.20
CA HIS A 301 14.80 -28.19 -39.15
C HIS A 301 15.25 -28.77 -40.47
N ASN A 302 16.43 -28.38 -40.90
CA ASN A 302 17.10 -29.05 -41.99
C ASN A 302 18.10 -30.05 -41.44
N CYS A 303 18.11 -31.25 -41.99
CA CYS A 303 19.13 -32.25 -41.72
C CYS A 303 20.11 -32.21 -42.88
N THR A 304 21.38 -31.98 -42.59
CA THR A 304 22.44 -32.09 -43.60
C THR A 304 23.41 -33.16 -43.14
N CYS A 305 23.72 -34.12 -44.01
CA CYS A 305 24.72 -35.14 -43.70
C CYS A 305 26.02 -34.46 -43.23
N LYS A 306 26.63 -35.01 -42.18
CA LYS A 306 27.93 -34.55 -41.70
C LYS A 306 28.95 -34.71 -42.83
N GLU A 307 30.00 -33.89 -42.78
CA GLU A 307 31.11 -33.95 -43.74
C GLU A 307 31.64 -35.39 -43.83
N GLY A 308 31.88 -35.89 -45.05
CA GLY A 308 32.25 -37.29 -45.33
C GLY A 308 31.08 -38.26 -45.56
N TYR A 309 29.83 -37.81 -45.44
CA TYR A 309 28.64 -38.60 -45.79
C TYR A 309 27.82 -37.92 -46.89
N ILE A 310 27.21 -38.71 -47.79
CA ILE A 310 26.28 -38.25 -48.82
C ILE A 310 24.87 -38.79 -48.58
N GLY A 311 23.87 -38.02 -48.96
CA GLY A 311 22.47 -38.39 -48.78
C GLY A 311 21.57 -37.18 -48.70
N ASP A 312 20.34 -37.40 -48.25
CA ASP A 312 19.31 -36.37 -48.11
C ASP A 312 19.22 -35.77 -46.69
N GLY A 313 20.12 -36.16 -45.78
CA GLY A 313 20.15 -35.71 -44.39
C GLY A 313 19.28 -36.53 -43.42
N HIS A 314 18.32 -37.30 -43.94
CA HIS A 314 17.53 -38.26 -43.16
C HIS A 314 18.03 -39.69 -43.34
N SER A 315 18.71 -39.96 -44.44
CA SER A 315 19.52 -41.16 -44.64
C SER A 315 20.87 -40.74 -45.23
N CYS A 316 21.93 -40.93 -44.45
CA CYS A 316 23.28 -40.57 -44.83
C CYS A 316 24.13 -41.83 -44.95
N GLN A 317 24.90 -41.92 -46.04
CA GLN A 317 25.83 -43.02 -46.32
C GLN A 317 27.25 -42.47 -46.45
N ASP A 318 28.20 -43.24 -45.95
CA ASP A 318 29.61 -42.91 -46.00
C ASP A 318 30.11 -42.75 -47.45
N VAL A 319 30.90 -41.71 -47.70
CA VAL A 319 31.58 -41.48 -48.98
C VAL A 319 32.90 -42.22 -48.96
N ASN A 320 33.15 -43.10 -49.92
CA ASN A 320 34.42 -43.81 -49.98
C ASN A 320 35.51 -43.02 -50.71
N GLU A 321 36.28 -42.19 -50.00
CA GLU A 321 37.23 -41.28 -50.65
C GLU A 321 38.43 -42.01 -51.27
N CYS A 322 38.79 -43.21 -50.79
CA CYS A 322 39.85 -44.03 -51.39
C CYS A 322 39.45 -44.60 -52.77
N SER A 323 38.16 -44.75 -53.05
CA SER A 323 37.64 -45.29 -54.32
C SER A 323 37.30 -44.19 -55.32
N ASP A 324 36.85 -43.03 -54.83
CA ASP A 324 36.55 -41.85 -55.66
C ASP A 324 37.80 -41.06 -56.07
N GLY A 325 38.97 -41.41 -55.52
CA GLY A 325 40.29 -40.88 -55.91
C GLY A 325 40.55 -39.45 -55.45
N ASN A 326 39.71 -38.92 -54.55
CA ASN A 326 39.76 -37.54 -54.08
C ASN A 326 40.26 -37.49 -52.62
N HIS A 327 41.40 -38.13 -52.34
CA HIS A 327 42.03 -38.22 -51.02
C HIS A 327 43.44 -37.59 -51.03
N VAL A 328 43.86 -37.01 -49.90
CA VAL A 328 45.16 -36.34 -49.73
C VAL A 328 46.11 -37.22 -48.90
N CYS A 329 46.37 -38.45 -49.35
CA CYS A 329 47.32 -39.35 -48.69
C CYS A 329 48.72 -39.25 -49.32
N ASP A 330 49.77 -39.37 -48.51
CA ASP A 330 51.18 -39.37 -48.97
C ASP A 330 51.46 -40.60 -49.85
N VAL A 331 52.38 -40.50 -50.82
CA VAL A 331 52.82 -41.65 -51.65
C VAL A 331 53.40 -42.80 -50.81
N ASN A 332 53.98 -42.49 -49.66
CA ASN A 332 54.51 -43.44 -48.69
C ASN A 332 53.47 -43.87 -47.64
N SER A 333 52.18 -43.68 -47.91
CA SER A 333 51.08 -44.11 -47.06
C SER A 333 50.09 -45.04 -47.80
N ASN A 334 49.20 -45.66 -47.04
CA ASN A 334 48.07 -46.46 -47.52
C ASN A 334 46.76 -45.74 -47.14
N CYS A 335 45.83 -45.56 -48.09
CA CYS A 335 44.49 -45.02 -47.83
C CYS A 335 43.54 -46.15 -47.39
N ASN A 336 42.87 -45.99 -46.25
CA ASN A 336 41.81 -46.87 -45.78
C ASN A 336 40.54 -46.05 -45.53
N ASN A 337 39.44 -46.44 -46.17
CA ASN A 337 38.15 -45.80 -45.96
C ASN A 337 37.59 -46.12 -44.58
N THR A 338 37.00 -45.13 -43.92
CA THR A 338 36.40 -45.23 -42.59
C THR A 338 35.01 -44.62 -42.61
N ASP A 339 34.15 -44.96 -41.66
CA ASP A 339 32.81 -44.38 -41.63
C ASP A 339 32.88 -42.86 -41.36
N GLY A 340 32.51 -42.06 -42.37
CA GLY A 340 32.52 -40.60 -42.40
C GLY A 340 33.81 -39.94 -42.86
N SER A 341 34.83 -40.70 -43.28
CA SER A 341 36.12 -40.15 -43.73
C SER A 341 37.05 -41.24 -44.29
N HIS A 342 38.31 -40.91 -44.55
CA HIS A 342 39.38 -41.88 -44.80
C HIS A 342 40.58 -41.58 -43.92
N ILE A 343 41.29 -42.65 -43.52
CA ILE A 343 42.56 -42.53 -42.81
C ILE A 343 43.69 -42.96 -43.72
N CYS A 344 44.73 -42.13 -43.78
CA CYS A 344 45.99 -42.47 -44.42
C CYS A 344 46.92 -43.03 -43.33
N THR A 345 47.59 -44.16 -43.59
CA THR A 345 48.57 -44.73 -42.66
C THR A 345 49.92 -44.90 -43.34
N CYS A 346 50.99 -44.36 -42.75
CA CYS A 346 52.34 -44.49 -43.30
C CYS A 346 52.75 -45.96 -43.42
N LYS A 347 53.51 -46.28 -44.48
CA LYS A 347 54.09 -47.60 -44.70
C LYS A 347 55.17 -47.90 -43.64
N GLU A 348 55.48 -49.18 -43.45
CA GLU A 348 56.49 -49.63 -42.48
C GLU A 348 57.85 -48.95 -42.73
N GLY A 349 58.51 -48.48 -41.65
CA GLY A 349 59.72 -47.66 -41.70
C GLY A 349 59.49 -46.15 -41.80
N TYR A 350 58.23 -45.69 -41.87
CA TYR A 350 57.88 -44.26 -41.96
C TYR A 350 56.89 -43.85 -40.86
N THR A 351 57.05 -42.63 -40.34
CA THR A 351 56.20 -42.02 -39.32
C THR A 351 55.59 -40.72 -39.82
N GLY A 352 54.42 -40.38 -39.32
CA GLY A 352 53.66 -39.22 -39.77
C GLY A 352 52.16 -39.44 -39.62
N ASP A 353 51.40 -38.49 -40.13
CA ASP A 353 49.93 -38.48 -40.09
C ASP A 353 49.28 -39.22 -41.28
N GLY A 354 50.10 -39.85 -42.13
CA GLY A 354 49.66 -40.53 -43.35
C GLY A 354 49.43 -39.59 -44.55
N GLN A 355 49.29 -38.28 -44.33
CA GLN A 355 49.24 -37.29 -45.41
C GLN A 355 50.64 -36.71 -45.72
N SER A 356 51.53 -36.77 -44.72
CA SER A 356 52.96 -36.51 -44.84
C SER A 356 53.74 -37.58 -44.06
N CYS A 357 54.38 -38.50 -44.77
CA CYS A 357 55.16 -39.60 -44.16
C CYS A 357 56.66 -39.35 -44.29
N GLN A 358 57.36 -39.34 -43.17
CA GLN A 358 58.81 -39.16 -43.08
C GLN A 358 59.47 -40.43 -42.58
N ASP A 359 60.73 -40.63 -42.98
CA ASP A 359 61.54 -41.75 -42.56
C ASP A 359 61.69 -41.81 -41.03
N ILE A 360 61.61 -43.01 -40.45
CA ILE A 360 61.88 -43.21 -39.03
C ILE A 360 63.38 -43.39 -38.86
N ASP A 361 64.04 -42.42 -38.22
CA ASP A 361 65.44 -42.59 -37.85
C ASP A 361 65.57 -43.57 -36.67
N GLU A 362 65.78 -44.87 -36.93
CA GLU A 362 65.74 -45.88 -35.88
C GLU A 362 66.87 -45.72 -34.86
N CYS A 363 67.97 -45.05 -35.24
CA CYS A 363 69.09 -44.75 -34.35
C CYS A 363 68.79 -43.60 -33.38
N SER A 364 68.06 -42.59 -33.83
CA SER A 364 67.63 -41.46 -33.00
C SER A 364 66.39 -41.82 -32.18
N ASN A 365 65.52 -42.68 -32.71
CA ASN A 365 64.28 -43.10 -32.08
C ASN A 365 64.46 -44.33 -31.16
N GLY A 366 65.63 -44.96 -31.16
CA GLY A 366 65.97 -46.09 -30.28
C GLY A 366 65.25 -47.40 -30.63
N SER A 367 64.67 -47.51 -31.82
CA SER A 367 63.98 -48.70 -32.33
C SER A 367 64.93 -49.64 -33.08
N HIS A 368 66.18 -49.72 -32.62
CA HIS A 368 67.24 -50.53 -33.21
C HIS A 368 67.66 -51.68 -32.29
N ASP A 369 68.13 -52.78 -32.88
CA ASP A 369 68.61 -53.98 -32.20
C ASP A 369 70.13 -54.02 -32.00
N CYS A 370 70.83 -52.89 -32.22
CA CYS A 370 72.26 -52.77 -31.93
C CYS A 370 72.59 -53.15 -30.48
N ASP A 371 73.65 -53.95 -30.30
CA ASP A 371 74.24 -54.23 -28.98
C ASP A 371 74.51 -52.91 -28.22
N VAL A 372 74.25 -52.91 -26.91
CA VAL A 372 74.37 -51.71 -26.06
C VAL A 372 75.76 -51.06 -26.13
N ASN A 373 76.78 -51.85 -26.43
CA ASN A 373 78.17 -51.42 -26.56
C ASN A 373 78.55 -51.17 -28.04
N ALA A 374 77.57 -50.95 -28.91
CA ALA A 374 77.71 -50.58 -30.31
C ALA A 374 76.99 -49.26 -30.65
N ASN A 375 77.52 -48.53 -31.62
CA ASN A 375 76.97 -47.30 -32.21
C ASN A 375 76.07 -47.64 -33.40
N CYS A 376 74.87 -47.07 -33.44
CA CYS A 376 73.89 -47.19 -34.52
C CYS A 376 74.05 -46.07 -35.57
N THR A 377 73.80 -46.37 -36.85
CA THR A 377 73.76 -45.43 -37.99
C THR A 377 72.49 -45.60 -38.82
N ASN A 378 71.76 -44.50 -39.08
CA ASN A 378 70.43 -44.49 -39.73
C ASN A 378 70.50 -44.48 -41.27
N LEU A 379 69.55 -45.13 -41.94
CA LEU A 379 69.37 -45.23 -43.38
C LEU A 379 67.89 -45.00 -43.75
N ASN A 380 67.61 -44.50 -44.94
CA ASN A 380 66.22 -44.23 -45.36
C ASN A 380 65.39 -45.54 -45.43
N GLY A 381 64.55 -45.76 -44.43
CA GLY A 381 63.71 -46.92 -44.13
C GLY A 381 64.34 -48.02 -43.27
N SER A 382 65.54 -47.84 -42.65
CA SER A 382 66.26 -48.87 -41.83
C SER A 382 67.56 -48.38 -41.10
N HIS A 383 68.29 -49.24 -40.34
CA HIS A 383 69.57 -48.87 -39.61
C HIS A 383 70.72 -49.93 -39.58
N SER A 384 71.94 -49.58 -39.06
CA SER A 384 73.18 -50.42 -38.96
C SER A 384 74.08 -50.18 -37.70
N CYS A 385 74.86 -51.18 -37.19
CA CYS A 385 75.53 -51.16 -35.84
C CYS A 385 77.08 -51.48 -35.78
N THR A 386 77.89 -50.78 -34.95
CA THR A 386 79.38 -50.99 -34.76
C THR A 386 79.93 -50.80 -33.31
N CYS A 387 80.80 -51.67 -32.75
CA CYS A 387 81.28 -51.60 -31.34
C CYS A 387 82.02 -50.30 -30.93
N LYS A 388 81.82 -49.87 -29.67
CA LYS A 388 82.41 -48.69 -29.01
C LYS A 388 83.84 -48.93 -28.51
N GLU A 389 84.61 -47.87 -28.32
CA GLU A 389 85.97 -47.89 -27.74
C GLU A 389 85.95 -48.44 -26.30
N GLY A 390 86.97 -49.19 -25.87
CA GLY A 390 86.96 -49.95 -24.61
C GLY A 390 86.28 -51.33 -24.71
N TYR A 391 85.69 -51.67 -25.86
CA TYR A 391 85.04 -52.97 -26.09
C TYR A 391 85.58 -53.68 -27.34
N THR A 392 85.60 -55.01 -27.31
CA THR A 392 86.06 -55.86 -28.42
C THR A 392 84.95 -56.79 -28.92
N ARG A 393 84.89 -57.02 -30.24
CA ARG A 393 83.82 -57.81 -30.88
C ARG A 393 84.09 -59.31 -30.71
N LYS A 394 83.15 -60.03 -30.07
CA LYS A 394 83.12 -61.50 -30.01
C LYS A 394 81.70 -61.99 -30.34
N GLY A 395 81.49 -62.48 -31.58
CA GLY A 395 80.16 -62.86 -32.07
C GLY A 395 79.33 -61.65 -32.51
N GLU A 396 78.04 -61.62 -32.13
CA GLU A 396 77.11 -60.48 -32.36
C GLU A 396 77.12 -59.45 -31.20
N SER A 397 77.96 -59.65 -30.17
CA SER A 397 78.02 -58.79 -28.97
C SER A 397 79.41 -58.16 -28.75
N CYS A 398 79.47 -56.98 -28.14
CA CYS A 398 80.72 -56.30 -27.78
C CYS A 398 81.02 -56.46 -26.26
N GLN A 399 82.23 -56.94 -25.92
CA GLN A 399 82.67 -57.25 -24.55
C GLN A 399 83.80 -56.33 -24.06
N ASP A 400 83.83 -56.09 -22.75
CA ASP A 400 84.71 -55.18 -22.03
C ASP A 400 86.19 -55.59 -21.95
N ILE A 401 87.08 -54.60 -21.73
CA ILE A 401 88.51 -54.75 -21.46
C ILE A 401 88.76 -54.39 -19.97
N ASP A 402 89.42 -55.25 -19.19
CA ASP A 402 89.71 -54.97 -17.76
C ASP A 402 91.09 -54.32 -17.55
N GLU A 403 91.13 -53.00 -17.34
CA GLU A 403 92.39 -52.26 -17.26
C GLU A 403 93.10 -52.33 -15.90
N CYS A 404 92.39 -52.61 -14.79
CA CYS A 404 93.03 -52.75 -13.46
C CYS A 404 93.78 -54.10 -13.34
N SER A 405 93.27 -55.17 -13.96
CA SER A 405 93.91 -56.49 -13.95
C SER A 405 95.12 -56.58 -14.88
N GLU A 406 95.09 -55.86 -16.00
CA GLU A 406 96.15 -55.81 -17.01
C GLU A 406 97.24 -54.75 -16.68
N GLY A 407 97.01 -53.92 -15.65
CA GLY A 407 98.00 -52.96 -15.13
C GLY A 407 98.22 -51.72 -16.01
N SER A 408 97.23 -51.33 -16.80
CA SER A 408 97.30 -50.20 -17.74
C SER A 408 96.59 -48.94 -17.24
N HIS A 409 96.56 -48.70 -15.92
CA HIS A 409 95.85 -47.59 -15.25
C HIS A 409 96.78 -46.53 -14.62
N ASP A 410 96.25 -45.36 -14.27
CA ASP A 410 97.02 -44.17 -13.82
C ASP A 410 96.63 -43.59 -12.42
N CYS A 411 95.91 -44.35 -11.59
CA CYS A 411 95.49 -43.95 -10.23
C CYS A 411 96.62 -43.51 -9.24
N ASP A 412 96.32 -42.57 -8.34
CA ASP A 412 97.17 -42.04 -7.25
C ASP A 412 97.42 -43.07 -6.13
N VAL A 413 98.51 -42.91 -5.36
CA VAL A 413 98.85 -43.78 -4.21
C VAL A 413 97.81 -43.75 -3.08
N ASN A 414 97.14 -42.62 -2.91
CA ASN A 414 96.04 -42.44 -1.96
C ASN A 414 94.68 -42.75 -2.58
N ALA A 415 94.63 -43.49 -3.70
CA ALA A 415 93.41 -43.93 -4.36
C ALA A 415 93.38 -45.45 -4.61
N ASN A 416 92.18 -45.98 -4.88
CA ASN A 416 91.91 -47.37 -5.25
C ASN A 416 91.46 -47.44 -6.72
N CYS A 417 92.03 -48.36 -7.53
CA CYS A 417 91.57 -48.65 -8.90
C CYS A 417 90.39 -49.62 -8.88
N THR A 418 89.36 -49.36 -9.66
CA THR A 418 88.25 -50.28 -9.90
C THR A 418 87.96 -50.37 -11.40
N ASN A 419 87.95 -51.60 -11.93
CA ASN A 419 87.62 -51.82 -13.33
C ASN A 419 86.12 -51.62 -13.54
N SER A 420 85.76 -51.03 -14.67
CA SER A 420 84.38 -50.76 -15.04
C SER A 420 84.12 -51.17 -16.49
N ASN A 421 82.87 -51.42 -16.83
CA ASN A 421 82.53 -51.82 -18.19
C ASN A 421 82.82 -50.66 -19.15
N GLY A 422 83.85 -50.82 -20.00
CA GLY A 422 84.37 -49.94 -21.03
C GLY A 422 85.54 -49.05 -20.61
N SER A 423 85.99 -49.12 -19.34
CA SER A 423 87.02 -48.23 -18.76
C SER A 423 87.43 -48.63 -17.32
N HIS A 424 88.28 -47.87 -16.66
CA HIS A 424 88.58 -48.04 -15.22
C HIS A 424 88.44 -46.70 -14.47
N SER A 425 88.24 -46.76 -13.16
CA SER A 425 88.11 -45.57 -12.33
C SER A 425 88.97 -45.62 -11.08
N CYS A 426 89.52 -44.47 -10.72
CA CYS A 426 90.34 -44.26 -9.54
C CYS A 426 89.55 -43.49 -8.49
N THR A 427 89.52 -43.96 -7.25
CA THR A 427 88.79 -43.29 -6.16
C THR A 427 89.69 -43.05 -4.96
N CYS A 428 89.77 -41.80 -4.49
CA CYS A 428 90.53 -41.45 -3.29
C CYS A 428 90.06 -42.25 -2.07
N LYS A 429 91.00 -42.57 -1.17
CA LYS A 429 90.73 -43.23 0.10
C LYS A 429 89.98 -42.29 1.06
N GLU A 430 89.31 -42.88 2.05
CA GLU A 430 88.52 -42.14 3.05
C GLU A 430 89.37 -41.09 3.80
N GLY A 431 88.82 -39.90 4.00
CA GLY A 431 89.53 -38.72 4.53
C GLY A 431 90.22 -37.85 3.46
N TYR A 432 90.17 -38.25 2.18
CA TYR A 432 90.82 -37.52 1.09
C TYR A 432 89.85 -37.22 -0.06
N THR A 433 89.96 -36.03 -0.64
CA THR A 433 89.19 -35.58 -1.80
C THR A 433 90.10 -35.36 -3.00
N GLY A 434 89.53 -35.47 -4.21
CA GLY A 434 90.28 -35.36 -5.45
C GLY A 434 89.73 -36.27 -6.54
N LYS A 435 90.48 -36.39 -7.64
CA LYS A 435 90.03 -37.13 -8.84
C LYS A 435 90.44 -38.61 -8.84
N GLY A 436 91.02 -39.11 -7.76
CA GLY A 436 91.58 -40.47 -7.71
C GLY A 436 92.93 -40.63 -8.42
N GLU A 437 93.25 -39.79 -9.40
CA GLU A 437 94.59 -39.62 -9.99
C GLU A 437 95.45 -38.59 -9.23
N SER A 438 94.81 -37.78 -8.36
CA SER A 438 95.47 -36.94 -7.35
C SER A 438 94.53 -36.69 -6.16
N CYS A 439 94.95 -37.03 -4.94
CA CYS A 439 94.13 -36.94 -3.72
C CYS A 439 94.75 -36.01 -2.66
N GLN A 440 93.93 -35.21 -1.96
CA GLN A 440 94.29 -34.24 -0.92
C GLN A 440 93.40 -34.39 0.31
N ASP A 441 93.92 -34.05 1.50
CA ASP A 441 93.19 -34.14 2.78
C ASP A 441 91.90 -33.29 2.81
N ILE A 442 90.85 -33.79 3.46
CA ILE A 442 89.56 -33.10 3.64
C ILE A 442 89.56 -32.41 5.01
N ASP A 443 89.33 -31.09 5.04
CA ASP A 443 89.05 -30.41 6.30
C ASP A 443 87.58 -30.64 6.71
N GLU A 444 87.33 -31.58 7.61
CA GLU A 444 85.97 -31.94 8.02
C GLU A 444 85.31 -30.88 8.91
N CYS A 445 86.01 -29.85 9.37
CA CYS A 445 85.40 -28.74 10.12
C CYS A 445 84.98 -27.56 9.24
N LEU A 446 85.49 -27.51 8.01
CA LEU A 446 85.05 -26.55 6.98
C LEU A 446 84.09 -27.17 5.97
N SER A 447 84.00 -28.50 5.94
CA SER A 447 82.97 -29.23 5.21
C SER A 447 81.91 -29.75 6.18
N ASP A 448 80.66 -29.89 5.74
CA ASP A 448 79.53 -30.33 6.60
C ASP A 448 79.59 -31.84 6.98
N SER A 449 80.76 -32.49 6.91
CA SER A 449 80.92 -33.94 7.07
C SER A 449 81.26 -34.41 8.49
N HIS A 450 81.39 -33.49 9.45
CA HIS A 450 81.70 -33.85 10.83
C HIS A 450 80.47 -34.32 11.64
N VAL A 451 80.63 -35.35 12.48
CA VAL A 451 79.59 -35.80 13.45
C VAL A 451 79.77 -35.12 14.81
N CYS A 452 80.08 -33.82 14.84
CA CYS A 452 79.98 -33.03 16.07
C CYS A 452 78.51 -32.71 16.36
N ASN A 453 78.13 -32.68 17.64
CA ASN A 453 76.80 -32.21 18.00
C ASN A 453 76.62 -30.77 17.49
N VAL A 454 75.41 -30.40 17.06
CA VAL A 454 75.12 -29.02 16.65
C VAL A 454 75.37 -28.01 17.78
N THR A 455 75.29 -28.45 19.04
CA THR A 455 75.66 -27.68 20.22
C THR A 455 77.10 -27.93 20.68
N ALA A 456 77.98 -28.38 19.79
CA ALA A 456 79.43 -28.54 20.01
C ALA A 456 80.28 -27.81 18.93
N ASN A 457 81.54 -27.54 19.24
CA ASN A 457 82.55 -26.90 18.38
C ASN A 457 83.51 -27.95 17.78
N CYS A 458 83.84 -27.84 16.49
CA CYS A 458 84.72 -28.76 15.71
C CYS A 458 86.14 -28.21 15.50
N THR A 459 87.17 -29.08 15.50
CA THR A 459 88.57 -28.77 15.09
C THR A 459 89.20 -29.85 14.18
N ASN A 460 89.84 -29.48 13.06
CA ASN A 460 90.33 -30.38 11.98
C ASN A 460 91.76 -30.96 12.18
N THR A 461 92.03 -32.15 11.63
CA THR A 461 93.32 -32.90 11.66
C THR A 461 93.58 -33.68 10.35
N ASP A 462 94.83 -34.04 10.03
CA ASP A 462 95.19 -34.75 8.77
C ASP A 462 94.49 -36.13 8.68
N GLY A 463 93.50 -36.23 7.79
CA GLY A 463 92.60 -37.36 7.57
C GLY A 463 91.40 -37.48 8.54
N SER A 464 91.12 -36.50 9.44
CA SER A 464 89.99 -36.55 10.42
C SER A 464 89.72 -35.27 11.25
N HIS A 465 88.78 -35.26 12.22
CA HIS A 465 88.43 -34.09 13.09
C HIS A 465 87.98 -34.42 14.55
N ASN A 466 87.82 -33.40 15.43
CA ASN A 466 87.44 -33.53 16.88
C ASN A 466 86.36 -32.52 17.36
N CYS A 467 85.57 -32.82 18.42
CA CYS A 467 84.35 -32.08 18.86
C CYS A 467 84.25 -31.75 20.38
N THR A 468 83.66 -30.61 20.80
CA THR A 468 83.49 -30.18 22.22
C THR A 468 82.21 -29.37 22.52
N CYS A 469 81.42 -29.65 23.58
CA CYS A 469 80.11 -28.97 23.84
C CYS A 469 80.20 -27.45 24.13
N LYS A 470 79.19 -26.69 23.70
CA LYS A 470 78.99 -25.24 23.91
C LYS A 470 78.45 -24.94 25.32
N GLU A 471 78.61 -23.71 25.78
CA GLU A 471 78.16 -23.23 27.10
C GLU A 471 76.63 -23.36 27.26
N GLY A 472 76.14 -23.73 28.45
CA GLY A 472 74.73 -24.07 28.71
C GLY A 472 74.36 -25.55 28.47
N TYR A 473 75.31 -26.36 27.96
CA TYR A 473 75.12 -27.78 27.68
C TYR A 473 76.22 -28.64 28.31
N THR A 474 75.94 -29.92 28.57
CA THR A 474 76.89 -30.88 29.16
C THR A 474 76.96 -32.17 28.32
N GLY A 475 78.15 -32.77 28.16
CA GLY A 475 78.33 -33.96 27.32
C GLY A 475 79.73 -34.20 26.75
N ASP A 476 79.85 -35.07 25.74
CA ASP A 476 81.12 -35.56 25.15
C ASP A 476 81.51 -34.88 23.81
N GLY A 477 80.74 -33.89 23.36
CA GLY A 477 80.98 -33.16 22.09
C GLY A 477 80.30 -33.76 20.86
N GLN A 478 79.85 -35.02 20.91
CA GLN A 478 78.95 -35.60 19.90
C GLN A 478 77.50 -35.69 20.41
N SER A 479 77.33 -35.83 21.73
CA SER A 479 76.06 -35.77 22.43
C SER A 479 76.14 -34.73 23.56
N CYS A 480 75.47 -33.59 23.37
CA CYS A 480 75.38 -32.52 24.36
C CYS A 480 73.92 -32.37 24.80
N GLN A 481 73.68 -32.28 26.12
CA GLN A 481 72.36 -32.15 26.72
C GLN A 481 72.20 -30.80 27.43
N ASP A 482 71.00 -30.25 27.36
CA ASP A 482 70.61 -28.96 27.94
C ASP A 482 70.63 -28.97 29.47
N ILE A 483 71.04 -27.86 30.08
CA ILE A 483 71.00 -27.65 31.54
C ILE A 483 69.70 -26.93 31.88
N ASN A 484 68.87 -27.51 32.77
CA ASN A 484 67.56 -26.94 33.10
C ASN A 484 67.62 -25.97 34.29
N GLU A 485 67.77 -24.66 34.03
CA GLU A 485 68.00 -23.70 35.10
C GLU A 485 66.76 -23.42 35.99
N CYS A 486 65.55 -23.63 35.46
CA CYS A 486 64.31 -23.49 36.24
C CYS A 486 64.14 -24.62 37.28
N SER A 487 64.68 -25.81 37.01
CA SER A 487 64.63 -26.96 37.93
C SER A 487 65.81 -26.98 38.90
N ASP A 488 66.98 -26.50 38.46
CA ASP A 488 68.19 -26.41 39.28
C ASP A 488 68.19 -25.18 40.21
N GLY A 489 67.21 -24.28 40.06
CA GLY A 489 66.99 -23.12 40.93
C GLY A 489 67.98 -21.97 40.72
N ASN A 490 68.72 -21.99 39.61
CA ASN A 490 69.79 -21.03 39.30
C ASN A 490 69.33 -20.00 38.26
N HIS A 491 68.16 -19.37 38.50
CA HIS A 491 67.51 -18.42 37.58
C HIS A 491 67.10 -17.12 38.29
N VAL A 492 66.99 -16.01 37.55
CA VAL A 492 66.65 -14.67 38.07
C VAL A 492 65.33 -14.20 37.45
N CYS A 493 64.21 -14.84 37.82
CA CYS A 493 62.87 -14.46 37.36
C CYS A 493 62.07 -13.72 38.45
N ASP A 494 61.20 -12.77 38.08
CA ASP A 494 60.33 -12.04 39.01
C ASP A 494 59.29 -12.99 39.65
N VAL A 495 58.83 -12.72 40.87
CA VAL A 495 57.80 -13.53 41.55
C VAL A 495 56.45 -13.54 40.81
N ASN A 496 56.14 -12.46 40.08
CA ASN A 496 54.96 -12.34 39.24
C ASN A 496 55.21 -12.81 37.80
N SER A 497 56.29 -13.57 37.58
CA SER A 497 56.61 -14.21 36.30
C SER A 497 56.64 -15.75 36.42
N ASN A 498 56.57 -16.43 35.28
CA ASN A 498 56.79 -17.86 35.13
C ASN A 498 58.16 -18.09 34.49
N CYS A 499 58.99 -18.95 35.10
CA CYS A 499 60.24 -19.44 34.51
C CYS A 499 59.94 -20.63 33.60
N ASN A 500 60.32 -20.53 32.34
CA ASN A 500 60.23 -21.62 31.37
C ASN A 500 61.63 -21.95 30.87
N ASN A 501 62.04 -23.22 31.05
CA ASN A 501 63.32 -23.70 30.55
C ASN A 501 63.31 -23.75 29.02
N THR A 502 64.39 -23.32 28.41
CA THR A 502 64.59 -23.33 26.97
C THR A 502 65.90 -24.05 26.63
N GLU A 503 66.08 -24.44 25.38
CA GLU A 503 67.31 -25.14 25.01
C GLU A 503 68.51 -24.17 25.08
N GLY A 504 69.44 -24.43 25.98
CA GLY A 504 70.67 -23.70 26.28
C GLY A 504 70.52 -22.55 27.28
N SER A 505 69.30 -22.29 27.80
CA SER A 505 69.01 -21.19 28.74
C SER A 505 67.58 -21.23 29.32
N HIS A 506 67.10 -20.18 29.97
CA HIS A 506 65.70 -20.06 30.43
C HIS A 506 65.11 -18.67 30.14
N ILE A 507 63.77 -18.62 29.98
CA ILE A 507 63.03 -17.38 29.74
C ILE A 507 62.02 -17.16 30.87
N CYS A 508 62.00 -15.95 31.41
CA CYS A 508 60.99 -15.49 32.36
C CYS A 508 59.88 -14.75 31.60
N THR A 509 58.61 -15.05 31.89
CA THR A 509 57.46 -14.38 31.26
C THR A 509 56.50 -13.89 32.33
N CYS A 510 56.09 -12.62 32.27
CA CYS A 510 55.12 -12.08 33.24
C CYS A 510 53.80 -12.86 33.18
N LYS A 511 53.20 -13.09 34.34
CA LYS A 511 51.89 -13.73 34.45
C LYS A 511 50.82 -12.81 33.85
N GLU A 512 49.72 -13.41 33.42
CA GLU A 512 48.56 -12.71 32.85
C GLU A 512 48.07 -11.60 33.80
N GLY A 513 47.74 -10.43 33.26
CA GLY A 513 47.43 -9.21 34.03
C GLY A 513 48.64 -8.34 34.39
N TYR A 514 49.86 -8.74 34.04
CA TYR A 514 51.09 -7.98 34.29
C TYR A 514 51.89 -7.76 33.00
N THR A 515 52.58 -6.62 32.91
CA THR A 515 53.45 -6.24 31.79
C THR A 515 54.88 -5.98 32.27
N GLY A 516 55.88 -6.28 31.43
CA GLY A 516 57.29 -6.18 31.79
C GLY A 516 58.17 -7.16 31.02
N ASP A 517 59.43 -7.30 31.44
CA ASP A 517 60.45 -8.12 30.77
C ASP A 517 60.59 -9.53 31.37
N GLY A 518 59.72 -9.91 32.31
CA GLY A 518 59.75 -11.20 33.00
C GLY A 518 60.72 -11.28 34.18
N GLN A 519 61.71 -10.38 34.27
CA GLN A 519 62.54 -10.22 35.47
C GLN A 519 62.04 -9.07 36.35
N SER A 520 61.23 -8.16 35.80
CA SER A 520 60.44 -7.17 36.51
C SER A 520 59.05 -7.05 35.87
N CYS A 521 57.99 -7.37 36.64
CA CYS A 521 56.61 -7.35 36.15
C CYS A 521 55.74 -6.36 36.94
N GLN A 522 54.97 -5.53 36.24
CA GLN A 522 54.06 -4.51 36.80
C GLN A 522 52.61 -4.75 36.38
N ASP A 523 51.68 -4.39 37.25
CA ASP A 523 50.23 -4.54 37.02
C ASP A 523 49.73 -3.73 35.81
N ILE A 524 48.86 -4.33 34.99
CA ILE A 524 48.21 -3.64 33.87
C ILE A 524 46.90 -3.04 34.35
N ASP A 525 46.76 -1.71 34.29
CA ASP A 525 45.47 -1.07 34.59
C ASP A 525 44.51 -1.13 33.39
N GLU A 526 43.67 -2.16 33.35
CA GLU A 526 42.79 -2.39 32.18
C GLU A 526 41.68 -1.35 32.05
N CYS A 527 41.31 -0.68 33.14
CA CYS A 527 40.30 0.39 33.13
C CYS A 527 40.81 1.66 32.45
N ASN A 528 42.07 2.03 32.65
CA ASN A 528 42.69 3.17 31.96
C ASN A 528 43.15 2.83 30.54
N ASN A 529 43.56 1.58 30.31
CA ASN A 529 44.05 1.13 29.00
C ASN A 529 42.92 0.78 28.02
N GLY A 530 41.67 0.76 28.46
CA GLY A 530 40.50 0.48 27.63
C GLY A 530 40.40 -0.97 27.14
N SER A 531 41.10 -1.90 27.80
CA SER A 531 41.15 -3.33 27.47
C SER A 531 40.20 -4.18 28.31
N HIS A 532 39.14 -3.57 28.86
CA HIS A 532 38.14 -4.22 29.68
C HIS A 532 36.87 -4.56 28.89
N ASP A 533 36.14 -5.59 29.32
CA ASP A 533 34.90 -6.05 28.69
C ASP A 533 33.63 -5.57 29.45
N CYS A 534 33.78 -4.63 30.38
CA CYS A 534 32.65 -4.04 31.10
C CYS A 534 31.60 -3.45 30.13
N ASP A 535 30.33 -3.72 30.43
CA ASP A 535 29.19 -3.15 29.69
C ASP A 535 29.25 -1.62 29.72
N VAL A 536 28.74 -0.95 28.69
CA VAL A 536 28.67 0.52 28.63
C VAL A 536 27.90 1.12 29.82
N ASN A 537 26.97 0.35 30.39
CA ASN A 537 26.21 0.69 31.59
C ASN A 537 26.83 0.13 32.88
N ALA A 538 28.13 -0.18 32.90
CA ALA A 538 28.89 -0.60 34.07
C ALA A 538 30.11 0.31 34.34
N ASN A 539 30.56 0.33 35.60
CA ASN A 539 31.78 0.99 36.04
C ASN A 539 32.91 -0.04 36.16
N CYS A 540 34.07 0.26 35.57
CA CYS A 540 35.30 -0.52 35.68
C CYS A 540 36.13 -0.05 36.88
N THR A 541 36.65 -0.99 37.69
CA THR A 541 37.63 -0.72 38.74
C THR A 541 38.84 -1.63 38.60
N ASN A 542 40.05 -1.06 38.50
CA ASN A 542 41.29 -1.84 38.37
C ASN A 542 41.66 -2.54 39.69
N THR A 543 42.18 -3.75 39.58
CA THR A 543 42.66 -4.58 40.70
C THR A 543 44.02 -5.20 40.36
N ASN A 544 44.83 -5.57 41.35
CA ASN A 544 46.17 -6.07 41.06
C ASN A 544 46.12 -7.45 40.33
N GLY A 545 46.44 -7.45 39.04
CA GLY A 545 46.43 -8.55 38.08
C GLY A 545 45.13 -8.68 37.26
N SER A 546 44.14 -7.79 37.41
CA SER A 546 42.85 -7.86 36.70
C SER A 546 41.96 -6.62 36.92
N HIS A 547 40.75 -6.60 36.38
CA HIS A 547 39.74 -5.56 36.63
C HIS A 547 38.37 -6.15 36.99
N SER A 548 37.51 -5.34 37.60
CA SER A 548 36.15 -5.72 37.98
C SER A 548 35.11 -4.74 37.43
N CYS A 549 33.99 -5.27 36.93
CA CYS A 549 32.90 -4.50 36.35
C CYS A 549 31.66 -4.56 37.26
N THR A 550 31.07 -3.41 37.56
CA THR A 550 29.85 -3.32 38.37
C THR A 550 28.79 -2.48 37.65
N CYS A 551 27.56 -2.98 37.50
CA CYS A 551 26.50 -2.24 36.81
C CYS A 551 26.24 -0.89 37.49
N LYS A 552 26.05 0.14 36.68
CA LYS A 552 25.64 1.47 37.14
C LYS A 552 24.25 1.39 37.77
N GLU A 553 23.98 2.31 38.68
CA GLU A 553 22.68 2.43 39.37
C GLU A 553 21.53 2.55 38.34
N GLY A 554 20.40 1.88 38.58
CA GLY A 554 19.28 1.76 37.62
C GLY A 554 19.38 0.56 36.66
N TYR A 555 20.48 -0.20 36.68
CA TYR A 555 20.66 -1.40 35.86
C TYR A 555 20.97 -2.63 36.72
N SER A 556 20.48 -3.79 36.29
CA SER A 556 20.72 -5.07 36.94
C SER A 556 21.51 -6.02 36.03
N GLY A 557 22.38 -6.84 36.61
CA GLY A 557 23.23 -7.74 35.84
C GLY A 557 24.57 -8.01 36.52
N LYS A 558 25.53 -8.53 35.75
CA LYS A 558 26.85 -8.97 36.25
C LYS A 558 28.01 -8.03 35.88
N GLY A 559 27.74 -6.80 35.47
CA GLY A 559 28.76 -5.81 35.08
C GLY A 559 29.29 -5.94 33.66
N GLY A 560 29.42 -7.15 33.10
CA GLY A 560 29.73 -7.37 31.67
C GLY A 560 28.48 -7.36 30.76
N SER A 561 27.29 -7.45 31.35
CA SER A 561 26.02 -7.24 30.67
C SER A 561 25.01 -6.69 31.68
N CYS A 562 24.53 -5.46 31.44
CA CYS A 562 23.64 -4.74 32.34
C CYS A 562 22.34 -4.39 31.62
N GLN A 563 21.21 -4.81 32.21
CA GLN A 563 19.87 -4.56 31.68
C GLN A 563 19.15 -3.53 32.53
N ASP A 564 18.36 -2.70 31.86
CA ASP A 564 17.53 -1.69 32.49
C ASP A 564 16.54 -2.31 33.49
N ILE A 565 16.42 -1.71 34.67
CA ILE A 565 15.42 -2.12 35.66
C ILE A 565 14.14 -1.36 35.34
N ASP A 566 13.04 -2.06 35.01
CA ASP A 566 11.75 -1.40 34.82
C ASP A 566 11.09 -1.10 36.18
N GLU A 567 11.29 0.11 36.70
CA GLU A 567 10.73 0.50 38.00
C GLU A 567 9.23 0.75 37.97
N CYS A 568 8.59 0.79 36.79
CA CYS A 568 7.14 0.98 36.63
C CYS A 568 6.36 -0.35 36.50
N SER A 569 7.04 -1.49 36.49
CA SER A 569 6.40 -2.81 36.40
C SER A 569 5.68 -3.21 37.69
N GLU A 570 4.46 -3.75 37.54
CA GLU A 570 3.61 -4.23 38.65
C GLU A 570 4.07 -5.60 39.22
N ASP A 571 5.10 -6.21 38.62
CA ASP A 571 5.60 -7.54 39.01
C ASP A 571 6.42 -7.56 40.31
N PHE A 572 6.79 -6.38 40.85
CA PHE A 572 7.55 -6.26 42.09
C PHE A 572 6.65 -6.12 43.33
N VAL A 573 6.92 -6.95 44.35
CA VAL A 573 6.21 -6.98 45.65
C VAL A 573 6.33 -5.64 46.43
N VAL A 574 7.32 -4.82 46.09
CA VAL A 574 7.52 -3.46 46.61
C VAL A 574 7.60 -2.54 45.41
N LYS A 575 6.74 -1.51 45.36
CA LYS A 575 6.76 -0.51 44.31
C LYS A 575 8.13 0.21 44.32
N MET A 576 8.90 0.05 43.25
CA MET A 576 10.27 0.58 43.15
C MET A 576 10.34 2.00 42.57
N ASN A 577 9.19 2.54 42.13
CA ASN A 577 9.04 3.95 41.81
C ASN A 577 8.46 4.74 42.99
N ASP A 578 8.91 5.98 43.15
CA ASP A 578 8.40 6.96 44.12
C ASP A 578 7.32 7.88 43.55
N CYS A 579 6.72 7.50 42.40
CA CYS A 579 5.68 8.29 41.76
C CYS A 579 4.47 8.48 42.68
N HIS A 580 3.97 9.72 42.71
CA HIS A 580 2.80 10.07 43.50
C HIS A 580 1.59 9.23 43.08
N LEU A 581 0.64 8.96 43.99
CA LEU A 581 -0.56 8.17 43.67
C LEU A 581 -1.39 8.76 42.50
N ASN A 582 -1.32 10.09 42.33
CA ASN A 582 -1.97 10.82 41.23
C ASN A 582 -1.00 11.15 40.10
N ALA A 583 0.04 10.34 39.90
CA ALA A 583 0.99 10.44 38.79
C ALA A 583 1.08 9.12 38.03
N SER A 584 1.34 9.23 36.74
CA SER A 584 1.66 8.11 35.87
C SER A 584 3.17 7.90 35.82
N CYS A 585 3.60 6.66 36.03
CA CYS A 585 5.00 6.22 35.92
C CYS A 585 5.29 5.83 34.47
N VAL A 586 6.40 6.31 33.92
CA VAL A 586 6.90 5.92 32.59
C VAL A 586 8.34 5.45 32.75
N ASN A 587 8.60 4.20 32.39
CA ASN A 587 9.94 3.64 32.47
C ASN A 587 10.83 4.26 31.38
N THR A 588 12.09 4.55 31.73
CA THR A 588 13.10 5.11 30.83
C THR A 588 14.42 4.35 30.99
N GLN A 589 15.33 4.50 30.04
CA GLN A 589 16.57 3.72 30.12
C GLN A 589 17.47 4.20 31.28
N GLY A 590 17.60 3.36 32.31
CA GLY A 590 18.36 3.52 33.54
C GLY A 590 17.60 4.21 34.67
N SER A 591 16.30 4.51 34.50
CA SER A 591 15.49 5.25 35.47
C SER A 591 14.02 5.28 35.08
N TYR A 592 13.18 5.98 35.84
CA TYR A 592 11.77 6.20 35.51
C TYR A 592 11.41 7.66 35.68
N ASN A 593 10.37 8.11 34.97
CA ASN A 593 9.83 9.45 35.12
C ASN A 593 8.38 9.41 35.58
N CYS A 594 8.05 10.29 36.53
CA CYS A 594 6.71 10.44 37.05
C CYS A 594 6.08 11.70 36.45
N SER A 595 4.83 11.61 36.00
CA SER A 595 4.09 12.76 35.49
C SER A 595 2.72 12.86 36.15
N CYS A 596 2.37 14.02 36.71
CA CYS A 596 1.09 14.19 37.38
C CYS A 596 -0.08 13.97 36.40
N ASN A 597 -1.09 13.24 36.85
CA ASN A 597 -2.31 13.00 36.08
C ASN A 597 -3.04 14.34 35.81
N PRO A 598 -3.86 14.42 34.74
CA PRO A 598 -4.58 15.65 34.39
C PRO A 598 -5.38 16.20 35.58
N THR A 599 -5.35 17.52 35.80
CA THR A 599 -5.89 18.28 36.97
C THR A 599 -5.00 18.39 38.21
N TYR A 600 -3.80 17.79 38.19
CA TYR A 600 -2.78 17.94 39.22
C TYR A 600 -1.52 18.56 38.63
N ILE A 601 -0.86 19.43 39.39
CA ILE A 601 0.42 20.05 39.04
C ILE A 601 1.48 19.64 40.06
N GLY A 602 2.73 19.60 39.61
CA GLY A 602 3.85 19.18 40.42
C GLY A 602 4.89 18.45 39.58
N ASN A 603 5.82 17.79 40.26
CA ASN A 603 6.98 17.14 39.65
C ASN A 603 6.82 15.63 39.46
N GLY A 604 5.59 15.09 39.58
CA GLY A 604 5.31 13.68 39.41
C GLY A 604 5.51 12.82 40.66
N SER A 605 6.48 13.11 41.51
CA SER A 605 6.64 12.44 42.83
C SER A 605 5.82 13.14 43.93
N LEU A 606 5.51 14.43 43.74
CA LEU A 606 4.52 15.19 44.52
C LEU A 606 3.56 15.87 43.55
N CYS A 607 2.28 15.50 43.62
CA CYS A 607 1.24 16.07 42.77
C CYS A 607 0.16 16.71 43.63
N GLU A 608 0.06 18.03 43.55
CA GLU A 608 -0.97 18.81 44.22
C GLU A 608 -2.09 19.15 43.25
N ALA A 609 -3.32 19.26 43.75
CA ALA A 609 -4.45 19.61 42.90
C ALA A 609 -4.22 21.00 42.32
N ASP A 610 -4.28 21.12 41.00
CA ASP A 610 -4.08 22.39 40.32
C ASP A 610 -5.22 23.34 40.69
N PRO A 611 -4.92 24.48 41.34
CA PRO A 611 -5.94 25.43 41.76
C PRO A 611 -6.70 26.04 40.58
N CYS A 612 -6.17 25.97 39.35
CA CYS A 612 -6.85 26.35 38.12
C CYS A 612 -7.92 25.36 37.65
N TYR A 613 -7.99 24.17 38.25
CA TYR A 613 -9.05 23.18 38.04
C TYR A 613 -9.88 22.93 39.31
N ASN A 614 -9.38 23.35 40.49
CA ASN A 614 -10.05 23.16 41.78
C ASN A 614 -10.21 24.49 42.57
N TYR A 615 -11.28 25.24 42.26
CA TYR A 615 -11.62 26.53 42.89
C TYR A 615 -13.13 26.67 43.10
N ARG A 616 -13.53 27.62 43.96
CA ARG A 616 -14.93 27.98 44.21
C ARG A 616 -15.33 29.25 43.49
N ASN A 617 -16.57 29.33 43.05
CA ASN A 617 -17.06 30.50 42.31
C ASN A 617 -17.71 31.54 43.23
N LEU A 618 -17.32 32.81 43.08
CA LEU A 618 -17.98 33.98 43.65
C LEU A 618 -18.78 34.66 42.54
N SER A 619 -20.10 34.67 42.67
CA SER A 619 -21.02 35.08 41.60
C SER A 619 -22.04 36.13 42.02
N GLU A 620 -22.02 36.54 43.29
CA GLU A 620 -23.00 37.46 43.84
C GLU A 620 -22.83 38.87 43.26
N ALA A 621 -23.88 39.40 42.63
CA ALA A 621 -23.84 40.71 41.94
C ALA A 621 -23.41 41.87 42.84
N ASN A 622 -23.69 41.77 44.15
CA ASN A 622 -23.31 42.79 45.12
C ASN A 622 -21.80 42.86 45.40
N ARG A 623 -20.98 41.93 44.87
CA ARG A 623 -19.50 41.97 44.94
C ARG A 623 -18.87 42.84 43.86
N LYS A 624 -19.62 43.32 42.87
CA LYS A 624 -19.08 44.18 41.80
C LYS A 624 -18.67 45.54 42.35
N SER A 625 -17.52 46.06 41.93
CA SER A 625 -16.91 47.31 42.42
C SER A 625 -17.79 48.54 42.20
N SER A 626 -18.68 48.51 41.21
CA SER A 626 -19.66 49.55 40.93
C SER A 626 -20.91 49.49 41.82
N TYR A 627 -21.13 48.39 42.57
CA TYR A 627 -22.28 48.25 43.44
C TYR A 627 -22.16 49.18 44.66
N VAL A 628 -23.18 50.02 44.88
CA VAL A 628 -23.22 50.98 45.99
C VAL A 628 -23.79 50.31 47.24
N THR A 629 -23.03 50.28 48.34
CA THR A 629 -23.44 49.62 49.59
C THR A 629 -24.43 50.48 50.38
N PRO A 630 -25.67 50.02 50.66
CA PRO A 630 -26.60 50.68 51.57
C PRO A 630 -26.13 50.59 53.03
N HIS A 631 -26.45 51.59 53.86
CA HIS A 631 -25.94 51.68 55.24
C HIS A 631 -26.39 50.55 56.18
N ASP A 632 -27.53 49.88 55.92
CA ASP A 632 -28.09 48.85 56.81
C ASP A 632 -27.81 47.40 56.38
N LEU A 633 -27.14 47.18 55.23
CA LEU A 633 -26.94 45.86 54.59
C LEU A 633 -25.46 45.64 54.24
N MET A 634 -24.62 45.67 55.28
CA MET A 634 -23.17 45.55 55.15
C MET A 634 -22.75 44.09 55.36
N LEU A 635 -22.18 43.50 54.30
CA LEU A 635 -21.66 42.14 54.29
C LEU A 635 -20.14 42.14 54.41
N CYS A 636 -19.60 40.99 54.77
CA CYS A 636 -18.18 40.83 55.05
C CYS A 636 -17.66 39.45 54.68
N ASP A 637 -16.36 39.38 54.39
CA ASP A 637 -15.68 38.12 54.11
C ASP A 637 -14.91 37.60 55.34
N HIS A 638 -15.28 38.02 56.56
CA HIS A 638 -14.66 37.54 57.81
C HIS A 638 -14.93 36.05 58.08
N SER A 639 -16.00 35.50 57.50
CA SER A 639 -16.32 34.06 57.58
C SER A 639 -16.14 33.33 56.25
N LEU A 640 -15.50 33.98 55.26
CA LEU A 640 -15.20 33.34 53.99
C LEU A 640 -14.12 32.27 54.22
N PRO A 641 -14.40 30.98 53.97
CA PRO A 641 -13.41 29.92 54.19
C PRO A 641 -12.18 30.18 53.34
N GLU A 642 -11.00 29.98 53.92
CA GLU A 642 -9.78 30.11 53.15
C GLU A 642 -9.75 29.12 52.00
N GLY A 643 -9.37 29.58 50.81
CA GLY A 643 -9.32 28.73 49.62
C GLY A 643 -9.22 29.52 48.32
N TRP A 644 -9.14 28.81 47.20
CA TRP A 644 -9.11 29.41 45.86
C TRP A 644 -10.50 29.76 45.38
N TYR A 645 -10.67 31.02 44.95
CA TYR A 645 -11.92 31.55 44.44
C TYR A 645 -11.74 32.22 43.08
N ARG A 646 -12.78 32.14 42.24
CA ARG A 646 -12.87 32.84 40.96
C ARG A 646 -14.10 33.74 40.94
N PHE A 647 -13.95 34.97 40.48
CA PHE A 647 -15.10 35.82 40.16
C PHE A 647 -15.72 35.38 38.84
N VAL A 648 -17.02 35.11 38.85
CA VAL A 648 -17.78 34.71 37.67
C VAL A 648 -19.14 35.40 37.64
N GLY A 649 -19.75 35.51 36.46
CA GLY A 649 -21.10 36.05 36.31
C GLY A 649 -21.22 37.51 36.75
N ALA A 650 -22.26 37.83 37.53
CA ALA A 650 -22.60 39.22 37.87
C ALA A 650 -21.61 39.90 38.85
N ALA A 651 -20.77 39.12 39.53
CA ALA A 651 -19.71 39.65 40.39
C ALA A 651 -18.52 40.24 39.60
N GLY A 652 -18.42 39.93 38.30
CA GLY A 652 -17.31 40.28 37.42
C GLY A 652 -16.40 39.09 37.12
N THR A 653 -15.25 39.36 36.50
CA THR A 653 -14.29 38.34 36.03
C THR A 653 -12.93 38.40 36.72
N LYS A 654 -12.61 39.49 37.42
CA LYS A 654 -11.35 39.68 38.15
C LYS A 654 -11.49 40.72 39.26
N MET A 655 -10.52 40.83 40.17
CA MET A 655 -10.48 41.96 41.11
C MET A 655 -10.08 43.26 40.40
N PRO A 656 -10.54 44.43 40.85
CA PRO A 656 -10.02 45.71 40.36
C PRO A 656 -8.59 45.93 40.86
N THR A 657 -7.72 46.47 40.01
CA THR A 657 -6.33 46.85 40.36
C THR A 657 -6.19 48.33 40.75
N THR A 658 -7.23 49.11 40.51
CA THR A 658 -7.36 50.50 40.91
C THR A 658 -8.15 50.62 42.20
N ARG A 659 -7.86 51.65 42.99
CA ARG A 659 -8.52 51.88 44.28
C ARG A 659 -10.04 51.94 44.13
N VAL A 660 -10.73 51.05 44.84
CA VAL A 660 -12.18 51.09 44.99
C VAL A 660 -12.52 52.01 46.17
N PRO A 661 -13.43 52.98 46.03
CA PRO A 661 -13.86 53.82 47.15
C PRO A 661 -14.62 53.01 48.22
N ALA A 662 -14.60 53.49 49.47
CA ALA A 662 -15.40 52.91 50.55
C ALA A 662 -16.91 52.92 50.24
N PHE A 663 -17.69 52.03 50.88
CA PHE A 663 -19.13 51.81 50.64
C PHE A 663 -19.43 51.28 49.22
N ARG A 664 -18.57 50.39 48.74
CA ARG A 664 -18.75 49.67 47.47
C ARG A 664 -18.67 48.16 47.67
N CYS A 665 -19.28 47.42 46.75
CA CYS A 665 -19.26 45.97 46.70
C CYS A 665 -19.83 45.29 47.96
N GLY A 666 -20.84 45.92 48.55
CA GLY A 666 -21.65 45.35 49.62
C GLY A 666 -20.97 45.40 50.99
N THR A 667 -19.94 46.24 51.18
CA THR A 667 -19.23 46.40 52.46
C THR A 667 -18.84 47.86 52.75
N ASP A 668 -18.31 48.14 53.95
CA ASP A 668 -17.72 49.44 54.33
C ASP A 668 -16.38 49.65 53.61
N TRP A 669 -15.47 48.68 53.80
CA TRP A 669 -14.10 48.75 53.36
C TRP A 669 -13.91 47.84 52.16
N SER A 670 -14.01 48.45 50.99
CA SER A 670 -13.96 47.75 49.71
C SER A 670 -12.53 47.33 49.38
N GLY A 671 -12.37 46.05 49.04
CA GLY A 671 -11.08 45.47 48.71
C GLY A 671 -10.75 45.56 47.23
N TRP A 672 -9.53 46.00 46.89
CA TRP A 672 -8.98 45.92 45.55
C TRP A 672 -7.54 45.41 45.58
N LEU A 673 -7.07 44.87 44.46
CA LEU A 673 -5.73 44.33 44.33
C LEU A 673 -4.71 45.47 44.16
N ALA A 674 -3.76 45.60 45.07
CA ALA A 674 -2.66 46.55 44.95
C ALA A 674 -1.55 45.95 44.08
N GLY A 675 -1.56 46.32 42.80
CA GLY A 675 -0.62 45.86 41.78
C GLY A 675 -1.33 45.32 40.53
N SER A 676 -0.56 44.93 39.52
CA SER A 676 -1.08 44.25 38.33
C SER A 676 -1.38 42.77 38.63
N HIS A 677 -2.33 42.20 37.87
CA HIS A 677 -2.53 40.76 37.85
C HIS A 677 -1.29 40.06 37.24
N PRO A 678 -0.99 38.84 37.70
CA PRO A 678 0.08 38.03 37.10
C PRO A 678 -0.17 37.73 35.62
N THR A 679 0.90 37.54 34.88
CA THR A 679 0.89 36.84 33.59
C THR A 679 0.86 35.32 33.82
N MET A 680 0.70 34.51 32.77
CA MET A 680 0.71 33.03 32.93
C MET A 680 2.09 32.51 33.36
N GLU A 681 3.17 33.14 32.91
CA GLU A 681 4.54 32.72 33.23
C GLU A 681 4.92 33.02 34.68
N ASP A 682 4.26 34.00 35.30
CA ASP A 682 4.54 34.40 36.69
C ASP A 682 4.08 33.35 37.71
N GLY A 683 3.21 32.40 37.33
CA GLY A 683 2.65 31.39 38.24
C GLY A 683 1.80 31.96 39.38
N GLU A 684 1.83 31.32 40.55
CA GLU A 684 1.20 31.84 41.77
C GLU A 684 2.00 33.04 42.30
N VAL A 685 1.41 34.23 42.28
CA VAL A 685 2.03 35.43 42.84
C VAL A 685 1.30 35.93 44.06
N LEU A 686 2.08 36.35 45.06
CA LEU A 686 1.52 37.03 46.20
C LEU A 686 1.24 38.50 45.84
N ARG A 687 0.05 38.97 46.18
CA ARG A 687 -0.39 40.35 46.01
C ARG A 687 -1.05 40.84 47.29
N MET A 688 -0.95 42.14 47.52
CA MET A 688 -1.64 42.77 48.65
C MET A 688 -3.02 43.22 48.18
N VAL A 689 -4.07 42.82 48.88
CA VAL A 689 -5.38 43.48 48.76
C VAL A 689 -5.43 44.60 49.78
N CYS A 690 -5.71 45.79 49.28
CA CYS A 690 -5.94 46.97 50.10
C CYS A 690 -7.44 47.16 50.31
N PHE A 691 -7.85 47.40 51.55
CA PHE A 691 -9.24 47.73 51.90
C PHE A 691 -9.34 49.23 52.17
N SER A 692 -10.24 49.91 51.44
CA SER A 692 -10.32 51.38 51.48
C SER A 692 -11.12 51.82 52.67
N ASP A 693 -10.61 52.81 53.41
CA ASP A 693 -11.48 53.66 54.23
C ASP A 693 -11.66 55.04 53.57
N ARG A 694 -12.50 55.88 54.18
CA ARG A 694 -12.78 57.24 53.70
C ARG A 694 -11.60 58.22 53.86
N ARG A 695 -10.52 57.89 54.57
CA ARG A 695 -9.48 58.84 55.03
C ARG A 695 -8.07 58.52 54.54
N THR A 696 -7.58 57.30 54.71
CA THR A 696 -6.17 56.92 54.53
C THR A 696 -5.87 56.28 53.17
N GLY A 697 -6.88 56.10 52.33
CA GLY A 697 -6.66 55.45 51.04
C GLY A 697 -6.77 53.94 51.14
N CYS A 698 -5.83 53.32 51.84
CA CYS A 698 -5.77 51.90 52.20
C CYS A 698 -5.62 51.79 53.72
N LYS A 699 -6.61 51.21 54.39
CA LYS A 699 -6.70 51.17 55.86
C LYS A 699 -6.14 49.89 56.44
N SER A 700 -6.46 48.78 55.80
CA SER A 700 -5.99 47.45 56.15
C SER A 700 -5.57 46.74 54.88
N THR A 701 -4.62 45.83 55.03
CA THR A 701 -4.08 45.06 53.92
C THR A 701 -4.08 43.59 54.29
N ILE A 702 -4.44 42.74 53.33
CA ILE A 702 -4.27 41.30 53.44
C ILE A 702 -3.45 40.81 52.26
N LYS A 703 -2.53 39.89 52.52
CA LYS A 703 -1.74 39.27 51.48
C LYS A 703 -2.50 38.05 50.96
N ILE A 704 -2.70 37.98 49.66
CA ILE A 704 -3.39 36.86 49.00
C ILE A 704 -2.52 36.30 47.89
N SER A 705 -2.76 35.06 47.54
CA SER A 705 -2.20 34.47 46.32
C SER A 705 -3.13 34.71 45.15
N VAL A 706 -2.56 35.07 44.01
CA VAL A 706 -3.29 35.28 42.75
C VAL A 706 -2.59 34.49 41.68
N GLN A 707 -3.36 33.78 40.86
CA GLN A 707 -2.81 32.99 39.77
C GLN A 707 -3.61 33.23 38.50
N ASN A 708 -2.89 33.29 37.38
CA ASN A 708 -3.47 33.39 36.05
C ASN A 708 -3.56 31.99 35.44
N CYS A 709 -4.77 31.51 35.20
CA CYS A 709 -5.06 30.21 34.60
C CYS A 709 -5.21 30.30 33.06
N GLY A 710 -4.63 31.34 32.46
CA GLY A 710 -4.66 31.65 31.04
C GLY A 710 -5.85 32.48 30.61
N SER A 711 -7.06 31.96 30.78
CA SER A 711 -8.29 32.66 30.37
C SER A 711 -8.99 33.41 31.51
N PHE A 712 -8.58 33.19 32.76
CA PHE A 712 -9.17 33.80 33.94
C PHE A 712 -8.18 33.84 35.12
N TYR A 713 -8.55 34.58 36.16
CA TYR A 713 -7.78 34.70 37.38
C TYR A 713 -8.48 34.02 38.55
N ILE A 714 -7.69 33.38 39.39
CA ILE A 714 -8.12 32.85 40.68
C ILE A 714 -7.37 33.55 41.82
N TYR A 715 -8.03 33.62 42.96
CA TYR A 715 -7.57 34.35 44.13
C TYR A 715 -7.71 33.45 45.36
N LYS A 716 -6.61 33.19 46.05
CA LYS A 716 -6.65 32.48 47.33
C LYS A 716 -7.02 33.46 48.42
N PHE A 717 -8.32 33.58 48.67
CA PHE A 717 -8.82 34.49 49.69
C PHE A 717 -8.72 33.85 51.06
N ALA A 718 -8.29 34.65 52.02
CA ALA A 718 -8.36 34.35 53.44
C ALA A 718 -9.47 35.19 54.11
N PRO A 719 -10.00 34.74 55.26
CA PRO A 719 -10.96 35.52 56.02
C PRO A 719 -10.48 36.95 56.28
N SER A 720 -11.31 37.95 55.98
CA SER A 720 -10.91 39.35 56.16
C SER A 720 -10.75 39.68 57.66
N SER A 721 -9.71 40.43 58.04
CA SER A 721 -9.38 40.69 59.46
C SER A 721 -10.49 41.38 60.25
N PHE A 722 -11.40 42.09 59.58
CA PHE A 722 -12.55 42.75 60.20
C PHE A 722 -13.80 42.46 59.38
N CYS A 723 -14.96 42.33 60.05
CA CYS A 723 -16.24 42.14 59.36
C CYS A 723 -16.75 43.40 58.64
N ASN A 724 -15.93 44.44 58.48
CA ASN A 724 -16.28 45.59 57.65
C ASN A 724 -15.59 45.53 56.28
N SER A 725 -14.94 44.41 55.94
CA SER A 725 -14.11 44.25 54.74
C SER A 725 -14.62 43.13 53.84
N ARG A 726 -14.54 43.34 52.52
CA ARG A 726 -14.99 42.37 51.51
C ARG A 726 -14.21 42.52 50.21
N TYR A 727 -13.91 41.40 49.55
CA TYR A 727 -13.22 41.37 48.26
C TYR A 727 -14.17 41.72 47.12
N CYS A 728 -13.75 42.66 46.27
CA CYS A 728 -14.56 43.15 45.16
C CYS A 728 -14.11 42.61 43.81
N GLY A 729 -15.09 42.35 42.94
CA GLY A 729 -14.87 42.00 41.54
C GLY A 729 -15.15 43.15 40.59
N THR A 730 -14.65 43.04 39.37
CA THR A 730 -14.87 43.92 38.23
C THR A 730 -14.77 43.07 36.96
N ASP A 731 -15.25 43.60 35.84
CA ASP A 731 -15.10 42.94 34.54
C ASP A 731 -13.64 43.08 34.02
#